data_AF-A0A2P6MWJ2-F1
#
_entry.id   AF-A0A2P6MWJ2-F1
#
_cell.length_a   1.000
_cell.length_b   1.000
_cell.length_c   1.000
_cell.angle_alpha   90.00
_cell.angle_beta   90.00
_cell.angle_gamma   90.00
#
_symmetry.space_group_name_H-M   'P 1'
#
loop_
_entity.id
_entity.type
_entity.pdbx_description
1 polymer ?
#
loop_
_entity_poly.entity_id
_entity_poly.type
_entity_poly.pdbx_seq_one_letter_code
_entity_poly.pdbx_strand_id
1 'polypeptide(L)'
;MFERIIAGGGHLSTGLSLESLLKHICASVFVFTRGEGHPMKRQRTDDVPPKNSSRKATVVWCLPETGPPYFSLVDDLAREMLSEVLDCTDAQREGMGQVFWNTVQEVAKDGENREEHLQLSGQHLHIKYRKMFVDEHPAVVVTAKTISSPVALRMGLPSELNAIADVLEEDVIRRTLGFEVLRVMLADYRQMPIFRVLSCDPNFSRLWGLTPPELHLTPQECQTSYSLLINHFDPFTKTSTFTMRVQQFPTVSFFVVKREILPGIFLSITVGSEIRPRLTGPLPNVVPVFSSNQVWKRNMWDEVIENCLRYIEHHTQYTTNTRQTLPNAVEFLSDDQMVFCYAYRNEKEGTHDGYNWKSSRGVLNTAGHLKKKYHYADLPNGRRLRRRVVWLDDVQHVFMIEYRHAENNCTETDKLIGPECMDWPRLLHEVHSTNQRLIDNVNDIGSHFDLAQTRQTGGVAPDAALSYVNSVLSRWASEYGDEQAKSSRVRCMCVLLYAPVFYSCTRTNESNEIRNAMTTGDAHAVVTHHSQRSMKRQKTDAAAPPARHTLPKKAMVVCCVPDTGPPYFSLVDDSAKELLSEVLDHTNTQRNVINQTFWNTVRQVARDDEQRESYLRLSGRQLFIKYRKALVDGQSTVVVTARTMSSAATLPLGLPPEVTAIAHVIEKDVIRQMLGFETFKMWLVDYPQLPVFRVLSSNAAAAALFHLTPSELNGMIALDLGYPMEELQRLNDALCSYLNPSTQIAAYSTYVPHLPNTSHYVVPGCFLILAIDNEIRPRLTGPLPNVTPVFSDHQTWGRSMWDDVVENCLHYIYHHSQYTTNVRKTLPIEFLSDDKMVFCYAYRNEKEGTHDGYNWKSSRGVLSSAGRLKKKYHYTDLPHGKRLRRRVVWTEDIPHVFMIEYRHAENNSTATDRLIGLDWPRLLYEVHSTNQRLVDAGSHFDMARTRETEEVEPDVALSYVNRVLANWASQHGTG
;
A
#
# COMPACT_ATOMS: atom_id res chain seq x y z
N MET A 1 -23.15 -2.48 -49.39
CA MET A 1 -22.62 -3.26 -50.54
C MET A 1 -22.19 -4.66 -50.10
N PHE A 2 -21.30 -4.78 -49.10
CA PHE A 2 -20.81 -6.06 -48.55
C PHE A 2 -21.91 -7.08 -48.18
N GLU A 3 -23.01 -6.64 -47.57
CA GLU A 3 -24.10 -7.51 -47.08
C GLU A 3 -24.79 -8.37 -48.15
N ARG A 4 -24.65 -8.03 -49.45
CA ARG A 4 -25.28 -8.79 -50.55
C ARG A 4 -24.54 -10.06 -50.97
N ILE A 5 -23.38 -10.37 -50.38
CA ILE A 5 -22.53 -11.51 -50.78
C ILE A 5 -22.80 -12.78 -49.94
N ILE A 6 -23.30 -12.65 -48.71
CA ILE A 6 -23.46 -13.78 -47.77
C ILE A 6 -24.77 -14.56 -47.99
N ALA A 7 -25.78 -13.94 -48.62
CA ALA A 7 -27.09 -14.55 -48.86
C ALA A 7 -27.15 -15.32 -50.21
N GLY A 8 -26.37 -16.39 -50.36
CA GLY A 8 -26.38 -17.22 -51.57
C GLY A 8 -25.53 -18.48 -51.47
N GLY A 9 -26.13 -19.59 -51.01
CA GLY A 9 -25.43 -20.88 -50.96
C GLY A 9 -25.28 -21.52 -52.35
N GLY A 10 -24.05 -21.87 -52.73
CA GLY A 10 -23.77 -22.59 -53.97
C GLY A 10 -22.34 -23.13 -54.02
N HIS A 11 -22.18 -24.44 -54.14
CA HIS A 11 -20.88 -25.05 -54.45
C HIS A 11 -20.48 -24.73 -55.89
N LEU A 12 -19.32 -24.09 -56.07
CA LEU A 12 -18.51 -24.25 -57.29
C LEU A 12 -17.02 -24.23 -56.91
N SER A 13 -16.22 -24.95 -57.69
CA SER A 13 -14.82 -25.25 -57.41
C SER A 13 -13.86 -24.37 -58.24
N THR A 14 -12.56 -24.51 -57.96
CA THR A 14 -11.40 -24.01 -58.73
C THR A 14 -11.15 -22.49 -58.79
N GLY A 15 -10.08 -22.07 -58.11
CA GLY A 15 -8.90 -21.66 -58.89
C GLY A 15 -8.64 -20.16 -59.15
N LEU A 16 -8.81 -19.27 -58.16
CA LEU A 16 -8.19 -17.93 -58.18
C LEU A 16 -7.47 -17.65 -56.85
N SER A 17 -6.26 -17.10 -56.90
CA SER A 17 -5.49 -16.73 -55.71
C SER A 17 -5.81 -15.31 -55.22
N LEU A 18 -5.77 -15.13 -53.90
CA LEU A 18 -6.03 -13.85 -53.23
C LEU A 18 -5.10 -12.71 -53.71
N GLU A 19 -3.91 -13.07 -54.16
CA GLU A 19 -2.88 -12.17 -54.68
C GLU A 19 -3.34 -11.38 -55.93
N SER A 20 -4.11 -12.00 -56.81
CA SER A 20 -4.66 -11.32 -58.02
C SER A 20 -5.69 -10.26 -57.66
N LEU A 21 -6.48 -10.48 -56.61
CA LEU A 21 -7.47 -9.51 -56.13
C LEU A 21 -6.78 -8.30 -55.48
N LEU A 22 -5.78 -8.55 -54.64
CA LEU A 22 -4.98 -7.50 -53.99
C LEU A 22 -4.20 -6.65 -55.00
N LYS A 23 -3.61 -7.27 -56.04
CA LYS A 23 -2.92 -6.55 -57.12
C LYS A 23 -3.84 -5.63 -57.93
N HIS A 24 -5.14 -5.94 -58.02
CA HIS A 24 -6.10 -5.04 -58.66
C HIS A 24 -6.46 -3.84 -57.75
N ILE A 25 -6.66 -4.08 -56.45
CA ILE A 25 -7.03 -3.02 -55.48
C ILE A 25 -5.89 -1.99 -55.30
N CYS A 26 -4.64 -2.44 -55.22
CA CYS A 26 -3.49 -1.55 -55.05
C CYS A 26 -3.18 -0.67 -56.28
N ALA A 27 -3.74 -0.98 -57.46
CA ALA A 27 -3.43 -0.27 -58.71
C ALA A 27 -4.28 1.00 -58.94
N SER A 28 -5.34 1.24 -58.15
CA SER A 28 -6.37 2.25 -58.46
C SER A 28 -6.32 3.54 -57.65
N VAL A 29 -5.27 3.78 -56.84
CA VAL A 29 -5.23 4.87 -55.84
C VAL A 29 -4.19 5.97 -56.13
N PHE A 30 -3.41 5.86 -57.22
CA PHE A 30 -2.35 6.83 -57.56
C PHE A 30 -2.46 7.43 -58.97
N VAL A 31 -3.35 8.40 -59.16
CA VAL A 31 -3.28 9.36 -60.28
C VAL A 31 -3.78 10.73 -59.83
N PHE A 32 -3.07 11.80 -60.24
CA PHE A 32 -3.31 13.22 -59.97
C PHE A 32 -3.19 13.69 -58.49
N THR A 33 -2.66 14.88 -58.19
CA THR A 33 -2.13 15.97 -59.05
C THR A 33 -0.63 16.23 -58.80
N ARG A 34 0.02 16.90 -59.76
CA ARG A 34 1.37 17.48 -59.63
C ARG A 34 1.27 18.96 -60.02
N GLY A 35 1.80 19.85 -59.19
CA GLY A 35 1.83 21.30 -59.41
C GLY A 35 3.15 21.89 -58.89
N GLU A 36 3.59 23.00 -59.46
CA GLU A 36 4.96 23.50 -59.35
C GLU A 36 5.08 24.73 -58.44
N GLY A 37 6.27 25.03 -57.88
CA GLY A 37 6.52 26.35 -57.28
C GLY A 37 7.55 26.48 -56.14
N HIS A 38 8.85 26.27 -56.43
CA HIS A 38 10.02 26.83 -55.72
C HIS A 38 10.22 26.67 -54.17
N PRO A 39 11.48 26.80 -53.66
CA PRO A 39 11.79 26.47 -52.28
C PRO A 39 11.71 27.67 -51.32
N MET A 40 11.19 27.44 -50.11
CA MET A 40 11.30 28.35 -48.98
C MET A 40 11.96 27.63 -47.79
N LYS A 41 12.91 28.28 -47.10
CA LYS A 41 13.63 27.69 -45.96
C LYS A 41 12.67 27.49 -44.79
N ARG A 42 12.33 26.24 -44.45
CA ARG A 42 11.75 25.92 -43.14
C ARG A 42 12.85 25.93 -42.08
N GLN A 43 12.80 26.92 -41.22
CA GLN A 43 13.50 26.94 -39.94
C GLN A 43 12.78 25.95 -39.00
N ARG A 44 13.53 25.08 -38.32
CA ARG A 44 12.98 24.25 -37.24
C ARG A 44 12.77 25.13 -36.01
N THR A 45 11.55 25.16 -35.50
CA THR A 45 11.27 25.50 -34.10
C THR A 45 11.04 24.18 -33.38
N ASP A 46 11.94 23.83 -32.48
CA ASP A 46 11.81 22.63 -31.65
C ASP A 46 10.98 23.01 -30.41
N ASP A 47 9.65 22.97 -30.55
CA ASP A 47 8.69 23.41 -29.53
C ASP A 47 8.65 22.42 -28.34
N VAL A 48 9.58 22.59 -27.41
CA VAL A 48 9.62 21.84 -26.14
C VAL A 48 8.40 22.25 -25.28
N PRO A 49 7.50 21.32 -24.90
CA PRO A 49 6.33 21.65 -24.11
C PRO A 49 6.75 22.19 -22.72
N PRO A 50 6.25 23.36 -22.27
CA PRO A 50 6.72 23.99 -21.05
C PRO A 50 6.36 23.18 -19.79
N LYS A 51 7.37 22.94 -18.94
CA LYS A 51 7.26 22.20 -17.66
C LYS A 51 5.99 22.58 -16.89
N ASN A 52 5.15 21.58 -16.59
CA ASN A 52 3.94 21.55 -15.74
C ASN A 52 3.65 22.78 -14.84
N SER A 53 3.42 23.94 -15.47
CA SER A 53 2.92 25.12 -14.80
C SER A 53 1.40 24.95 -14.67
N SER A 54 0.91 24.85 -13.43
CA SER A 54 -0.47 24.44 -13.20
C SER A 54 -1.47 25.40 -13.88
N ARG A 55 -2.22 24.88 -14.87
CA ARG A 55 -3.23 25.60 -15.62
C ARG A 55 -4.14 26.40 -14.67
N LYS A 56 -4.20 27.71 -14.91
CA LYS A 56 -4.86 28.72 -14.08
C LYS A 56 -5.73 29.61 -14.96
N ALA A 57 -7.03 29.45 -14.85
CA ALA A 57 -8.04 30.31 -15.44
C ALA A 57 -8.22 31.62 -14.62
N THR A 58 -8.64 32.69 -15.29
CA THR A 58 -8.94 33.99 -14.68
C THR A 58 -10.11 34.67 -15.39
N VAL A 59 -11.11 35.08 -14.60
CA VAL A 59 -12.25 35.90 -15.03
C VAL A 59 -12.32 37.14 -14.14
N VAL A 60 -12.64 38.30 -14.69
CA VAL A 60 -13.07 39.49 -13.94
C VAL A 60 -14.50 39.80 -14.33
N TRP A 61 -15.39 39.65 -13.37
CA TRP A 61 -16.83 39.81 -13.55
C TRP A 61 -17.29 41.13 -12.92
N CYS A 62 -17.80 42.06 -13.72
CA CYS A 62 -18.34 43.34 -13.26
C CYS A 62 -19.84 43.23 -12.93
N LEU A 63 -20.21 43.84 -11.81
CA LEU A 63 -21.56 43.78 -11.23
C LEU A 63 -22.06 45.23 -11.03
N PRO A 64 -22.51 45.90 -12.10
CA PRO A 64 -22.96 47.28 -12.01
C PRO A 64 -24.23 47.39 -11.15
N GLU A 65 -24.39 48.51 -10.42
CA GLU A 65 -25.58 48.74 -9.57
C GLU A 65 -26.88 48.74 -10.39
N THR A 66 -26.82 49.16 -11.65
CA THR A 66 -27.93 49.15 -12.60
C THR A 66 -27.53 48.48 -13.91
N GLY A 67 -27.73 47.17 -14.01
CA GLY A 67 -27.55 46.43 -15.27
C GLY A 67 -27.44 44.92 -15.06
N PRO A 68 -27.41 44.12 -16.15
CA PRO A 68 -27.01 42.73 -16.06
C PRO A 68 -25.52 42.63 -15.66
N PRO A 69 -25.12 41.59 -14.90
CA PRO A 69 -23.71 41.27 -14.68
C PRO A 69 -22.97 41.02 -16.00
N TYR A 70 -21.73 41.50 -16.16
CA TYR A 70 -20.98 41.36 -17.42
C TYR A 70 -19.48 41.06 -17.24
N PHE A 71 -18.86 40.53 -18.30
CA PHE A 71 -17.43 40.25 -18.36
C PHE A 71 -16.60 41.51 -18.61
N SER A 72 -15.63 41.79 -17.74
CA SER A 72 -14.54 42.75 -18.04
C SER A 72 -13.27 42.05 -18.51
N LEU A 73 -13.05 40.78 -18.15
CA LEU A 73 -11.92 39.97 -18.60
C LEU A 73 -12.29 38.49 -18.52
N VAL A 74 -11.95 37.71 -19.54
CA VAL A 74 -12.00 36.24 -19.54
C VAL A 74 -10.74 35.75 -20.25
N ASP A 75 -9.81 35.07 -19.56
CA ASP A 75 -8.72 34.39 -20.27
C ASP A 75 -9.24 33.13 -20.99
N ASP A 76 -8.67 32.76 -22.13
CA ASP A 76 -9.20 31.63 -22.94
C ASP A 76 -9.20 30.30 -22.19
N LEU A 77 -8.30 30.15 -21.23
CA LEU A 77 -8.25 29.03 -20.32
C LEU A 77 -9.43 29.03 -19.32
N ALA A 78 -9.99 30.19 -18.97
CA ALA A 78 -11.26 30.28 -18.26
C ALA A 78 -12.45 29.91 -19.14
N ARG A 79 -12.46 30.30 -20.43
CA ARG A 79 -13.48 29.83 -21.39
C ARG A 79 -13.47 28.30 -21.46
N GLU A 80 -12.29 27.68 -21.52
CA GLU A 80 -12.14 26.22 -21.46
C GLU A 80 -12.65 25.64 -20.12
N MET A 81 -12.04 26.06 -18.99
CA MET A 81 -12.23 25.44 -17.68
C MET A 81 -13.58 25.73 -17.00
N LEU A 82 -14.23 26.86 -17.32
CA LEU A 82 -15.47 27.30 -16.69
C LEU A 82 -16.65 27.36 -17.67
N SER A 83 -16.51 26.83 -18.90
CA SER A 83 -17.55 26.73 -19.94
C SER A 83 -18.95 26.39 -19.39
N GLU A 84 -19.07 25.32 -18.60
CA GLU A 84 -20.33 24.88 -17.95
C GLU A 84 -21.06 25.99 -17.16
N VAL A 85 -20.31 26.96 -16.60
CA VAL A 85 -20.85 28.10 -15.84
C VAL A 85 -20.92 29.39 -16.64
N LEU A 86 -19.99 29.60 -17.59
CA LEU A 86 -19.89 30.80 -18.41
C LEU A 86 -20.94 30.84 -19.52
N ASP A 87 -21.20 29.71 -20.17
CA ASP A 87 -22.17 29.57 -21.28
C ASP A 87 -23.61 29.31 -20.77
N CYS A 88 -23.79 29.26 -19.45
CA CYS A 88 -25.03 28.86 -18.79
C CYS A 88 -26.07 29.99 -18.81
N THR A 89 -27.16 29.81 -19.58
CA THR A 89 -28.28 30.77 -19.57
C THR A 89 -28.99 30.80 -18.21
N ASP A 90 -29.69 31.89 -17.89
CA ASP A 90 -30.38 32.03 -16.58
C ASP A 90 -31.37 30.88 -16.27
N ALA A 91 -31.91 30.23 -17.31
CA ALA A 91 -32.84 29.10 -17.20
C ALA A 91 -32.16 27.73 -16.99
N GLN A 92 -30.82 27.65 -16.99
CA GLN A 92 -30.05 26.41 -16.92
C GLN A 92 -29.19 26.29 -15.64
N ARG A 93 -29.26 27.28 -14.73
CA ARG A 93 -28.50 27.28 -13.47
C ARG A 93 -29.07 26.31 -12.42
N GLU A 94 -29.01 25.03 -12.70
CA GLU A 94 -29.20 23.97 -11.69
C GLU A 94 -27.85 23.41 -11.22
N GLY A 95 -27.84 22.76 -10.05
CA GLY A 95 -26.64 22.10 -9.52
C GLY A 95 -25.46 23.03 -9.23
N MET A 96 -24.26 22.60 -9.63
CA MET A 96 -22.99 23.26 -9.27
C MET A 96 -22.86 24.68 -9.82
N GLY A 97 -23.51 24.98 -10.97
CA GLY A 97 -23.50 26.33 -11.53
C GLY A 97 -24.18 27.36 -10.63
N GLN A 98 -25.27 26.99 -9.95
CA GLN A 98 -25.93 27.90 -9.00
C GLN A 98 -25.08 28.17 -7.75
N VAL A 99 -24.28 27.19 -7.31
CA VAL A 99 -23.34 27.36 -6.18
C VAL A 99 -22.28 28.41 -6.52
N PHE A 100 -21.65 28.28 -7.68
CA PHE A 100 -20.70 29.27 -8.23
C PHE A 100 -21.33 30.67 -8.30
N TRP A 101 -22.56 30.78 -8.84
CA TRP A 101 -23.24 32.07 -8.98
C TRP A 101 -23.60 32.72 -7.64
N ASN A 102 -24.01 31.92 -6.65
CA ASN A 102 -24.23 32.42 -5.29
C ASN A 102 -22.91 32.93 -4.68
N THR A 103 -21.82 32.16 -4.75
CA THR A 103 -20.52 32.57 -4.22
C THR A 103 -20.00 33.86 -4.87
N VAL A 104 -20.19 34.05 -6.19
CA VAL A 104 -19.84 35.31 -6.87
C VAL A 104 -20.67 36.49 -6.32
N GLN A 105 -21.98 36.33 -6.16
CA GLN A 105 -22.85 37.41 -5.64
C GLN A 105 -22.56 37.76 -4.19
N GLU A 106 -22.33 36.77 -3.32
CA GLU A 106 -21.98 36.98 -1.91
C GLU A 106 -20.63 37.69 -1.77
N VAL A 107 -19.60 37.29 -2.52
CA VAL A 107 -18.30 37.96 -2.53
C VAL A 107 -18.40 39.39 -3.06
N ALA A 108 -19.20 39.62 -4.11
CA ALA A 108 -19.43 40.96 -4.66
C ALA A 108 -20.13 41.89 -3.67
N LYS A 109 -21.05 41.36 -2.87
CA LYS A 109 -21.78 42.12 -1.84
C LYS A 109 -20.89 42.37 -0.63
N ASP A 110 -20.51 41.30 0.07
CA ASP A 110 -19.91 41.35 1.40
C ASP A 110 -18.42 41.75 1.36
N GLY A 111 -17.73 41.47 0.25
CA GLY A 111 -16.34 41.86 0.01
C GLY A 111 -15.27 40.99 0.67
N GLU A 112 -15.65 39.98 1.43
CA GLU A 112 -14.73 38.95 1.91
C GLU A 112 -14.25 38.06 0.75
N ASN A 113 -12.96 37.71 0.74
CA ASN A 113 -12.44 36.74 -0.22
C ASN A 113 -12.94 35.34 0.16
N ARG A 114 -13.33 34.54 -0.83
CA ARG A 114 -13.71 33.13 -0.64
C ARG A 114 -12.89 32.20 -1.51
N GLU A 115 -12.75 30.96 -1.07
CA GLU A 115 -12.07 29.89 -1.78
C GLU A 115 -12.93 28.63 -1.68
N GLU A 116 -13.21 27.97 -2.80
CA GLU A 116 -14.06 26.77 -2.84
C GLU A 116 -13.54 25.76 -3.87
N HIS A 117 -14.08 24.55 -3.82
CA HIS A 117 -13.71 23.44 -4.71
C HIS A 117 -14.94 22.93 -5.44
N LEU A 118 -15.01 23.16 -6.75
CA LEU A 118 -16.09 22.67 -7.61
C LEU A 118 -15.60 21.55 -8.52
N GLN A 119 -16.51 20.69 -8.96
CA GLN A 119 -16.29 19.80 -10.09
C GLN A 119 -17.11 20.34 -11.26
N LEU A 120 -16.44 20.70 -12.35
CA LEU A 120 -17.02 21.35 -13.54
C LEU A 120 -16.38 20.76 -14.79
N SER A 121 -17.18 20.42 -15.80
CA SER A 121 -16.76 19.74 -17.03
C SER A 121 -15.89 18.49 -16.75
N GLY A 122 -16.22 17.77 -15.68
CA GLY A 122 -15.48 16.61 -15.17
C GLY A 122 -14.17 16.94 -14.42
N GLN A 123 -13.66 18.17 -14.50
CA GLN A 123 -12.43 18.60 -13.82
C GLN A 123 -12.70 19.05 -12.38
N HIS A 124 -11.82 18.69 -11.45
CA HIS A 124 -11.80 19.26 -10.10
C HIS A 124 -11.04 20.59 -10.11
N LEU A 125 -11.73 21.67 -9.77
CA LEU A 125 -11.22 23.04 -9.82
C LEU A 125 -11.17 23.64 -8.42
N HIS A 126 -10.02 24.19 -8.04
CA HIS A 126 -9.90 25.08 -6.89
C HIS A 126 -10.14 26.51 -7.38
N ILE A 127 -11.19 27.15 -6.87
CA ILE A 127 -11.65 28.47 -7.32
C ILE A 127 -11.50 29.47 -6.18
N LYS A 128 -10.88 30.63 -6.47
CA LYS A 128 -10.70 31.74 -5.55
C LYS A 128 -11.44 32.97 -6.06
N TYR A 129 -12.20 33.60 -5.17
CA TYR A 129 -13.04 34.76 -5.43
C TYR A 129 -12.51 35.95 -4.64
N ARG A 130 -12.32 37.09 -5.31
CA ARG A 130 -11.83 38.34 -4.70
C ARG A 130 -12.59 39.53 -5.22
N LYS A 131 -13.26 40.28 -4.33
CA LYS A 131 -13.86 41.57 -4.68
C LYS A 131 -12.77 42.59 -5.03
N MET A 132 -13.10 43.45 -5.98
CA MET A 132 -12.36 44.63 -6.38
C MET A 132 -13.34 45.70 -6.89
N PHE A 133 -12.82 46.81 -7.40
CA PHE A 133 -13.60 47.82 -8.12
C PHE A 133 -12.98 48.12 -9.48
N VAL A 134 -13.82 48.35 -10.48
CA VAL A 134 -13.47 48.74 -11.86
C VAL A 134 -14.36 49.92 -12.21
N ASP A 135 -13.78 51.07 -12.51
CA ASP A 135 -14.50 52.33 -12.77
C ASP A 135 -15.62 52.60 -11.74
N GLU A 136 -15.26 52.52 -10.47
CA GLU A 136 -16.11 52.64 -9.26
C GLU A 136 -17.16 51.52 -9.05
N HIS A 137 -17.44 50.68 -10.05
CA HIS A 137 -18.36 49.55 -9.94
C HIS A 137 -17.70 48.33 -9.27
N PRO A 138 -18.42 47.55 -8.43
CA PRO A 138 -17.85 46.36 -7.82
C PRO A 138 -17.67 45.24 -8.86
N ALA A 139 -16.55 44.52 -8.76
CA ALA A 139 -16.24 43.38 -9.59
C ALA A 139 -15.66 42.23 -8.76
N VAL A 140 -15.77 40.99 -9.28
CA VAL A 140 -15.21 39.79 -8.65
C VAL A 140 -14.20 39.16 -9.60
N VAL A 141 -12.96 39.03 -9.12
CA VAL A 141 -11.95 38.19 -9.76
C VAL A 141 -12.23 36.75 -9.38
N VAL A 142 -12.60 35.94 -10.37
CA VAL A 142 -12.63 34.48 -10.24
C VAL A 142 -11.30 33.93 -10.76
N THR A 143 -10.61 33.14 -9.94
CA THR A 143 -9.36 32.47 -10.30
C THR A 143 -9.54 30.98 -10.08
N ALA A 144 -9.68 30.21 -11.17
CA ALA A 144 -9.79 28.76 -11.11
C ALA A 144 -8.43 28.11 -11.45
N LYS A 145 -8.13 26.97 -10.81
CA LYS A 145 -6.95 26.15 -11.09
C LYS A 145 -7.34 24.67 -11.07
N THR A 146 -6.96 23.92 -12.11
CA THR A 146 -7.16 22.47 -12.15
C THR A 146 -6.35 21.79 -11.05
N ILE A 147 -7.01 20.91 -10.29
CA ILE A 147 -6.39 20.11 -9.22
C ILE A 147 -5.87 18.82 -9.85
N SER A 148 -4.70 18.89 -10.49
CA SER A 148 -4.03 17.76 -11.16
C SER A 148 -3.35 16.80 -10.16
N SER A 149 -4.07 16.34 -9.13
CA SER A 149 -3.50 15.71 -7.94
C SER A 149 -4.53 14.86 -7.17
N PRO A 150 -4.11 13.80 -6.44
CA PRO A 150 -4.96 13.07 -5.48
C PRO A 150 -5.68 13.96 -4.44
N VAL A 151 -5.29 15.23 -4.27
CA VAL A 151 -6.08 16.24 -3.51
C VAL A 151 -7.57 16.29 -3.93
N ALA A 152 -7.92 15.94 -5.19
CA ALA A 152 -9.31 15.79 -5.60
C ALA A 152 -10.11 14.76 -4.76
N LEU A 153 -9.46 13.69 -4.31
CA LEU A 153 -10.05 12.65 -3.44
C LEU A 153 -10.34 13.15 -2.03
N ARG A 154 -9.59 14.17 -1.60
CA ARG A 154 -9.76 14.85 -0.32
C ARG A 154 -10.94 15.83 -0.33
N MET A 155 -11.58 16.07 -1.48
CA MET A 155 -12.89 16.73 -1.51
C MET A 155 -13.93 15.83 -0.81
N GLY A 156 -14.31 16.21 0.41
CA GLY A 156 -15.18 15.46 1.32
C GLY A 156 -14.47 14.84 2.53
N LEU A 157 -13.14 14.93 2.64
CA LEU A 157 -12.43 14.69 3.90
C LEU A 157 -12.70 15.86 4.87
N PRO A 158 -13.06 15.62 6.15
CA PRO A 158 -12.99 16.65 7.18
C PRO A 158 -11.60 17.27 7.23
N SER A 159 -11.51 18.59 7.39
CA SER A 159 -10.23 19.33 7.37
C SER A 159 -9.23 18.83 8.41
N GLU A 160 -9.76 18.34 9.52
CA GLU A 160 -9.13 17.67 10.66
C GLU A 160 -8.28 16.46 10.24
N LEU A 161 -8.66 15.79 9.15
CA LEU A 161 -8.00 14.59 8.64
C LEU A 161 -7.01 14.88 7.49
N ASN A 162 -6.93 16.11 6.97
CA ASN A 162 -6.03 16.43 5.86
C ASN A 162 -4.57 16.14 6.20
N ALA A 163 -4.10 16.55 7.39
CA ALA A 163 -2.72 16.31 7.81
C ALA A 163 -2.41 14.81 8.02
N ILE A 164 -3.41 13.98 8.36
CA ILE A 164 -3.26 12.52 8.38
C ILE A 164 -3.16 11.99 6.94
N ALA A 165 -3.98 12.49 6.02
CA ALA A 165 -3.89 12.14 4.60
C ALA A 165 -2.54 12.53 3.97
N ASP A 166 -1.98 13.69 4.31
CA ASP A 166 -0.62 14.10 3.93
C ASP A 166 0.44 13.11 4.46
N VAL A 167 0.40 12.78 5.76
CA VAL A 167 1.33 11.83 6.40
C VAL A 167 1.25 10.42 5.78
N LEU A 168 0.09 10.03 5.26
CA LEU A 168 -0.12 8.75 4.56
C LEU A 168 0.38 8.80 3.10
N GLU A 169 -0.07 9.77 2.32
CA GLU A 169 0.28 9.93 0.89
C GLU A 169 1.78 10.21 0.70
N GLU A 170 2.40 10.97 1.61
CA GLU A 170 3.87 11.15 1.64
C GLU A 170 4.62 9.95 2.25
N ASP A 171 3.96 8.83 2.54
CA ASP A 171 4.64 7.58 2.94
C ASP A 171 5.43 7.70 4.27
N VAL A 172 5.11 8.71 5.09
CA VAL A 172 5.98 9.14 6.20
C VAL A 172 6.06 8.08 7.27
N ILE A 173 4.94 7.41 7.58
CA ILE A 173 4.89 6.31 8.56
C ILE A 173 5.88 5.20 8.18
N ARG A 174 5.92 4.79 6.89
CA ARG A 174 6.82 3.72 6.46
C ARG A 174 8.28 4.19 6.43
N ARG A 175 8.53 5.42 5.96
CA ARG A 175 9.87 6.02 5.94
C ARG A 175 10.45 6.21 7.35
N THR A 176 9.61 6.51 8.34
CA THR A 176 9.98 6.67 9.76
C THR A 176 10.21 5.33 10.46
N LEU A 177 9.37 4.32 10.23
CA LEU A 177 9.42 3.05 10.96
C LEU A 177 10.25 1.95 10.27
N GLY A 178 10.68 2.14 9.01
CA GLY A 178 11.49 1.18 8.25
C GLY A 178 10.79 -0.13 7.84
N PHE A 179 9.52 -0.33 8.20
CA PHE A 179 8.78 -1.56 7.92
C PHE A 179 8.23 -1.59 6.49
N GLU A 180 8.98 -2.12 5.52
CA GLU A 180 8.53 -2.25 4.11
C GLU A 180 7.19 -2.99 3.94
N VAL A 181 6.88 -3.95 4.82
CA VAL A 181 5.64 -4.72 4.82
C VAL A 181 4.42 -4.00 5.41
N LEU A 182 4.64 -2.85 6.06
CA LEU A 182 3.59 -2.02 6.62
C LEU A 182 2.85 -1.27 5.51
N ARG A 183 1.51 -1.22 5.62
CA ARG A 183 0.63 -0.48 4.72
C ARG A 183 -0.44 0.19 5.56
N VAL A 184 -0.80 1.43 5.25
CA VAL A 184 -1.72 2.25 6.04
C VAL A 184 -2.71 2.97 5.13
N MET A 185 -3.99 2.87 5.48
CA MET A 185 -5.13 3.38 4.71
C MET A 185 -6.09 4.12 5.63
N LEU A 186 -6.59 5.27 5.19
CA LEU A 186 -7.71 5.98 5.78
C LEU A 186 -8.96 5.74 4.93
N ALA A 187 -10.03 5.19 5.53
CA ALA A 187 -11.20 4.73 4.80
C ALA A 187 -12.54 5.08 5.49
N ASP A 188 -13.52 5.43 4.67
CA ASP A 188 -14.90 5.75 5.07
C ASP A 188 -15.82 4.54 4.87
N TYR A 189 -16.36 4.02 5.98
CA TYR A 189 -17.26 2.86 6.02
C TYR A 189 -18.75 3.25 6.12
N ARG A 190 -19.11 4.54 5.98
CA ARG A 190 -20.50 5.02 6.12
C ARG A 190 -21.45 4.53 5.02
N GLN A 191 -20.94 4.15 3.84
CA GLN A 191 -21.74 3.74 2.67
C GLN A 191 -21.67 2.23 2.38
N MET A 192 -22.14 1.42 3.33
CA MET A 192 -22.16 -0.04 3.19
C MET A 192 -22.91 -0.53 1.92
N PRO A 193 -22.39 -1.54 1.18
CA PRO A 193 -21.29 -2.43 1.55
C PRO A 193 -19.89 -2.04 1.03
N ILE A 194 -19.72 -0.84 0.47
CA ILE A 194 -18.48 -0.42 -0.20
C ILE A 194 -17.84 0.72 0.60
N PHE A 195 -16.64 0.50 1.14
CA PHE A 195 -15.92 1.57 1.82
C PHE A 195 -15.13 2.42 0.82
N ARG A 196 -15.16 3.74 0.97
CA ARG A 196 -14.38 4.68 0.13
C ARG A 196 -13.00 4.86 0.76
N VAL A 197 -11.94 4.67 -0.03
CA VAL A 197 -10.59 5.14 0.38
C VAL A 197 -10.60 6.66 0.37
N LEU A 198 -10.19 7.26 1.48
CA LEU A 198 -10.00 8.71 1.60
C LEU A 198 -8.54 9.09 1.33
N SER A 199 -7.60 8.26 1.80
CA SER A 199 -6.15 8.39 1.60
C SER A 199 -5.46 7.06 1.90
N CYS A 200 -4.29 6.80 1.32
CA CYS A 200 -3.50 5.58 1.59
C CYS A 200 -2.03 5.74 1.16
N ASP A 201 -1.14 4.96 1.76
CA ASP A 201 0.28 5.04 1.45
C ASP A 201 0.67 4.40 0.08
N PRO A 202 1.82 4.78 -0.51
CA PRO A 202 2.30 4.22 -1.77
C PRO A 202 2.56 2.71 -1.83
N ASN A 203 2.74 1.98 -0.72
CA ASN A 203 2.74 0.50 -0.71
C ASN A 203 1.33 -0.08 -0.68
N PHE A 204 0.35 0.60 -0.08
CA PHE A 204 -1.06 0.22 -0.22
C PHE A 204 -1.51 0.44 -1.67
N SER A 205 -1.31 1.64 -2.24
CA SER A 205 -1.62 1.92 -3.65
C SER A 205 -0.94 0.92 -4.61
N ARG A 206 0.37 0.68 -4.46
CA ARG A 206 1.09 -0.27 -5.34
C ARG A 206 0.65 -1.72 -5.17
N LEU A 207 0.33 -2.19 -3.96
CA LEU A 207 -0.16 -3.57 -3.75
C LEU A 207 -1.46 -3.81 -4.54
N TRP A 208 -2.39 -2.85 -4.47
CA TRP A 208 -3.73 -2.98 -5.04
C TRP A 208 -3.84 -2.44 -6.49
N GLY A 209 -2.73 -1.99 -7.09
CA GLY A 209 -2.68 -1.50 -8.48
C GLY A 209 -3.31 -0.12 -8.71
N LEU A 210 -3.42 0.71 -7.65
CA LEU A 210 -4.34 1.86 -7.62
C LEU A 210 -3.76 3.16 -8.18
N THR A 211 -4.46 3.72 -9.17
CA THR A 211 -4.87 5.13 -9.07
C THR A 211 -6.10 5.20 -8.14
N PRO A 212 -6.02 5.78 -6.93
CA PRO A 212 -7.21 5.98 -6.11
C PRO A 212 -8.21 6.89 -6.86
N PRO A 213 -9.53 6.60 -6.82
CA PRO A 213 -10.25 5.94 -5.72
C PRO A 213 -10.53 4.43 -5.90
N GLU A 214 -10.21 3.82 -7.04
CA GLU A 214 -10.80 2.53 -7.44
C GLU A 214 -10.13 1.30 -6.80
N LEU A 215 -10.39 1.04 -5.51
CA LEU A 215 -10.00 -0.23 -4.88
C LEU A 215 -10.67 -1.41 -5.62
N HIS A 216 -9.88 -2.17 -6.39
CA HIS A 216 -10.31 -3.38 -7.10
C HIS A 216 -10.65 -4.58 -6.18
N LEU A 217 -10.97 -4.34 -4.91
CA LEU A 217 -11.56 -5.34 -4.02
C LEU A 217 -12.88 -5.84 -4.61
N THR A 218 -13.07 -7.15 -4.63
CA THR A 218 -14.40 -7.69 -4.97
C THR A 218 -15.42 -7.27 -3.90
N PRO A 219 -16.71 -7.12 -4.24
CA PRO A 219 -17.75 -6.85 -3.24
C PRO A 219 -17.78 -7.87 -2.09
N GLN A 220 -17.40 -9.13 -2.37
CA GLN A 220 -17.25 -10.19 -1.37
C GLN A 220 -16.09 -9.92 -0.40
N GLU A 221 -14.95 -9.42 -0.88
CA GLU A 221 -13.80 -9.06 -0.03
C GLU A 221 -14.10 -7.78 0.78
N CYS A 222 -14.80 -6.79 0.22
CA CYS A 222 -15.33 -5.65 0.98
C CYS A 222 -16.28 -6.10 2.10
N GLN A 223 -17.24 -6.97 1.78
CA GLN A 223 -18.19 -7.52 2.76
C GLN A 223 -17.47 -8.35 3.84
N THR A 224 -16.41 -9.10 3.49
CA THR A 224 -15.59 -9.88 4.44
C THR A 224 -14.76 -8.97 5.34
N SER A 225 -14.12 -7.95 4.76
CA SER A 225 -13.36 -6.89 5.46
C SER A 225 -14.22 -6.10 6.45
N TYR A 226 -15.49 -5.88 6.14
CA TYR A 226 -16.45 -5.27 7.07
C TYR A 226 -16.99 -6.26 8.11
N SER A 227 -17.29 -7.50 7.72
CA SER A 227 -17.79 -8.53 8.66
C SER A 227 -16.76 -8.83 9.74
N LEU A 228 -15.47 -8.90 9.39
CA LEU A 228 -14.37 -9.01 10.34
C LEU A 228 -14.22 -7.73 11.18
N LEU A 229 -14.29 -6.54 10.56
CA LEU A 229 -14.28 -5.26 11.29
C LEU A 229 -15.33 -5.26 12.41
N ILE A 230 -16.61 -5.52 12.11
CA ILE A 230 -17.69 -5.49 13.10
C ILE A 230 -17.59 -6.63 14.12
N ASN A 231 -17.27 -7.85 13.70
CA ASN A 231 -17.16 -9.00 14.61
C ASN A 231 -16.02 -8.86 15.65
N HIS A 232 -15.00 -8.05 15.34
CA HIS A 232 -13.83 -7.82 16.19
C HIS A 232 -13.76 -6.38 16.75
N PHE A 233 -14.77 -5.54 16.54
CA PHE A 233 -14.77 -4.15 17.00
C PHE A 233 -15.07 -4.03 18.49
N ASP A 234 -14.10 -3.51 19.24
CA ASP A 234 -14.30 -3.07 20.61
C ASP A 234 -14.87 -1.63 20.64
N PRO A 235 -16.09 -1.41 21.18
CA PRO A 235 -16.66 -0.07 21.29
C PRO A 235 -15.93 0.85 22.28
N PHE A 236 -15.09 0.33 23.18
CA PHE A 236 -14.37 1.11 24.20
C PHE A 236 -13.03 1.67 23.68
N THR A 237 -12.13 0.84 23.15
CA THR A 237 -10.88 1.27 22.50
C THR A 237 -11.09 1.78 21.08
N LYS A 238 -12.31 1.68 20.53
CA LYS A 238 -12.68 2.06 19.16
C LYS A 238 -11.85 1.35 18.09
N THR A 239 -11.33 0.16 18.43
CA THR A 239 -10.35 -0.58 17.63
C THR A 239 -10.88 -1.97 17.29
N SER A 240 -10.52 -2.49 16.13
CA SER A 240 -10.84 -3.83 15.64
C SER A 240 -9.59 -4.48 15.08
N THR A 241 -9.29 -5.68 15.56
CA THR A 241 -8.03 -6.39 15.26
C THR A 241 -8.35 -7.81 14.83
N PHE A 242 -7.92 -8.18 13.62
CA PHE A 242 -8.21 -9.47 13.01
C PHE A 242 -7.20 -9.81 11.91
N THR A 243 -7.15 -11.09 11.52
CA THR A 243 -6.44 -11.53 10.32
C THR A 243 -7.44 -11.79 9.19
N MET A 244 -7.14 -11.32 7.98
CA MET A 244 -7.88 -11.67 6.77
C MET A 244 -6.98 -12.31 5.72
N ARG A 245 -7.58 -13.03 4.77
CA ARG A 245 -6.97 -13.38 3.50
C ARG A 245 -7.79 -12.77 2.37
N VAL A 246 -7.10 -12.29 1.36
CA VAL A 246 -7.64 -11.68 0.15
C VAL A 246 -7.52 -12.71 -0.96
N GLN A 247 -8.55 -12.92 -1.78
CA GLN A 247 -8.53 -13.91 -2.86
C GLN A 247 -7.47 -13.57 -3.92
N GLN A 248 -7.20 -12.28 -4.10
CA GLN A 248 -6.17 -11.71 -4.98
C GLN A 248 -4.73 -12.01 -4.51
N PHE A 249 -4.53 -12.30 -3.22
CA PHE A 249 -3.21 -12.61 -2.64
C PHE A 249 -3.28 -13.90 -1.79
N PRO A 250 -3.53 -15.07 -2.40
CA PRO A 250 -3.82 -16.30 -1.67
C PRO A 250 -2.64 -16.82 -0.82
N THR A 251 -1.42 -16.37 -1.12
CA THR A 251 -0.18 -16.66 -0.38
C THR A 251 0.11 -15.67 0.74
N VAL A 252 -0.72 -14.64 0.97
CA VAL A 252 -0.49 -13.60 1.96
C VAL A 252 -1.61 -13.57 2.99
N SER A 253 -1.25 -13.70 4.26
CA SER A 253 -2.15 -13.43 5.39
C SER A 253 -1.97 -11.98 5.80
N PHE A 254 -3.03 -11.18 5.72
CA PHE A 254 -3.00 -9.79 6.17
C PHE A 254 -3.47 -9.71 7.60
N PHE A 255 -2.55 -9.34 8.49
CA PHE A 255 -2.92 -8.89 9.82
C PHE A 255 -3.40 -7.43 9.72
N VAL A 256 -4.56 -7.13 10.29
CA VAL A 256 -5.25 -5.85 10.10
C VAL A 256 -5.74 -5.31 11.44
N VAL A 257 -5.34 -4.07 11.73
CA VAL A 257 -5.84 -3.25 12.84
C VAL A 257 -6.59 -2.07 12.25
N LYS A 258 -7.83 -1.83 12.67
CA LYS A 258 -8.65 -0.68 12.26
C LYS A 258 -9.11 0.09 13.49
N ARG A 259 -8.79 1.38 13.59
CA ARG A 259 -9.29 2.28 14.65
C ARG A 259 -10.24 3.32 14.06
N GLU A 260 -11.44 3.43 14.63
CA GLU A 260 -12.38 4.52 14.32
C GLU A 260 -11.79 5.83 14.87
N ILE A 261 -11.48 6.79 13.99
CA ILE A 261 -10.90 8.09 14.38
C ILE A 261 -11.92 9.24 14.30
N LEU A 262 -12.92 9.10 13.44
CA LEU A 262 -14.17 9.87 13.43
C LEU A 262 -15.32 8.89 13.13
N PRO A 263 -16.59 9.18 13.49
CA PRO A 263 -17.70 8.24 13.29
C PRO A 263 -17.81 7.69 11.86
N GLY A 264 -17.59 6.37 11.71
CA GLY A 264 -17.56 5.67 10.43
C GLY A 264 -16.27 5.82 9.59
N ILE A 265 -15.28 6.59 10.03
CA ILE A 265 -13.98 6.77 9.35
C ILE A 265 -12.88 6.07 10.15
N PHE A 266 -12.19 5.14 9.50
CA PHE A 266 -11.22 4.24 10.12
C PHE A 266 -9.81 4.45 9.56
N LEU A 267 -8.83 4.55 10.46
CA LEU A 267 -7.43 4.35 10.15
C LEU A 267 -7.13 2.84 10.21
N SER A 268 -6.73 2.26 9.09
CA SER A 268 -6.43 0.84 8.91
C SER A 268 -4.92 0.65 8.75
N ILE A 269 -4.28 -0.05 9.67
CA ILE A 269 -2.90 -0.52 9.58
C ILE A 269 -2.93 -2.00 9.17
N THR A 270 -2.19 -2.35 8.13
CA THR A 270 -2.20 -3.66 7.50
C THR A 270 -0.78 -4.17 7.31
N VAL A 271 -0.45 -5.32 7.91
CA VAL A 271 0.82 -6.03 7.74
C VAL A 271 0.57 -7.32 6.97
N GLY A 272 1.12 -7.41 5.76
CA GLY A 272 1.05 -8.62 4.95
C GLY A 272 2.19 -9.59 5.29
N SER A 273 1.86 -10.74 5.88
CA SER A 273 2.80 -11.85 6.09
C SER A 273 2.64 -12.88 4.98
N GLU A 274 3.69 -13.14 4.23
CA GLU A 274 3.72 -14.22 3.25
C GLU A 274 3.71 -15.59 3.97
N ILE A 275 2.81 -16.48 3.56
CA ILE A 275 2.62 -17.81 4.15
C ILE A 275 3.63 -18.78 3.54
N ARG A 276 4.93 -18.50 3.74
CA ARG A 276 6.00 -19.45 3.39
C ARG A 276 6.18 -20.47 4.51
N PRO A 277 6.15 -21.79 4.23
CA PRO A 277 6.55 -22.78 5.22
C PRO A 277 8.03 -22.54 5.56
N ARG A 278 8.32 -22.26 6.84
CA ARG A 278 9.68 -21.89 7.27
C ARG A 278 10.63 -23.08 7.10
N LEU A 279 11.71 -22.85 6.36
CA LEU A 279 12.90 -23.71 6.46
C LEU A 279 13.46 -23.64 7.88
N THR A 280 13.90 -24.79 8.39
CA THR A 280 14.28 -24.98 9.79
C THR A 280 15.48 -24.14 10.21
N GLY A 281 15.27 -23.27 11.20
CA GLY A 281 16.32 -22.54 11.90
C GLY A 281 16.07 -22.54 13.40
N PRO A 282 17.11 -22.39 14.25
CA PRO A 282 16.95 -22.49 15.70
C PRO A 282 16.03 -21.41 16.26
N LEU A 283 15.22 -21.80 17.25
CA LEU A 283 14.23 -20.95 17.92
C LEU A 283 14.90 -19.83 18.74
N PRO A 284 14.22 -18.68 18.94
CA PRO A 284 14.63 -17.68 19.92
C PRO A 284 14.39 -18.21 21.35
N ASN A 285 15.23 -17.76 22.29
CA ASN A 285 15.10 -18.12 23.71
C ASN A 285 14.21 -17.12 24.47
N VAL A 286 13.49 -17.65 25.47
CA VAL A 286 12.61 -16.95 26.41
C VAL A 286 11.36 -16.34 25.76
N VAL A 287 10.22 -16.98 26.05
CA VAL A 287 8.85 -16.52 25.75
C VAL A 287 8.09 -16.49 27.09
N PRO A 288 7.11 -15.58 27.30
CA PRO A 288 6.33 -15.55 28.54
C PRO A 288 5.66 -16.90 28.85
N VAL A 289 5.73 -17.32 30.11
CA VAL A 289 5.15 -18.60 30.56
C VAL A 289 3.63 -18.56 30.40
N PHE A 290 3.09 -19.51 29.64
CA PHE A 290 1.65 -19.61 29.40
C PHE A 290 0.90 -19.88 30.71
N SER A 291 0.05 -18.94 31.14
CA SER A 291 -0.66 -19.02 32.43
C SER A 291 -1.54 -20.27 32.50
N SER A 292 -1.31 -21.13 33.50
CA SER A 292 -1.93 -22.46 33.65
C SER A 292 -3.45 -22.49 33.81
N ASN A 293 -4.09 -21.32 33.97
CA ASN A 293 -5.49 -21.19 34.38
C ASN A 293 -6.32 -20.42 33.33
N GLN A 294 -6.00 -20.52 32.03
CA GLN A 294 -6.85 -19.92 30.98
C GLN A 294 -8.16 -20.69 30.80
N VAL A 295 -9.26 -19.95 30.61
CA VAL A 295 -10.60 -20.47 30.35
C VAL A 295 -11.14 -19.85 29.05
N TRP A 296 -11.25 -20.64 28.00
CA TRP A 296 -11.72 -20.18 26.69
C TRP A 296 -13.23 -20.36 26.55
N LYS A 297 -13.92 -19.27 26.17
CA LYS A 297 -15.30 -19.32 25.68
C LYS A 297 -15.32 -19.94 24.27
N ARG A 298 -16.44 -20.55 23.88
CA ARG A 298 -16.60 -21.31 22.62
C ARG A 298 -15.94 -20.70 21.38
N ASN A 299 -16.08 -19.39 21.13
CA ASN A 299 -15.52 -18.74 19.94
C ASN A 299 -13.99 -18.61 20.03
N MET A 300 -13.45 -18.22 21.19
CA MET A 300 -12.00 -18.18 21.44
C MET A 300 -11.40 -19.59 21.34
N TRP A 301 -12.14 -20.61 21.77
CA TRP A 301 -11.71 -22.01 21.63
C TRP A 301 -11.76 -22.50 20.17
N ASP A 302 -12.71 -22.04 19.34
CA ASP A 302 -12.67 -22.29 17.89
C ASP A 302 -11.42 -21.64 17.25
N GLU A 303 -11.04 -20.42 17.66
CA GLU A 303 -9.82 -19.73 17.21
C GLU A 303 -8.52 -20.41 17.67
N VAL A 304 -8.43 -20.85 18.93
CA VAL A 304 -7.29 -21.65 19.43
C VAL A 304 -7.15 -22.95 18.63
N ILE A 305 -8.26 -23.62 18.30
CA ILE A 305 -8.23 -24.83 17.46
C ILE A 305 -7.84 -24.53 16.01
N GLU A 306 -8.25 -23.42 15.40
CA GLU A 306 -7.75 -23.00 14.08
C GLU A 306 -6.22 -22.83 14.11
N ASN A 307 -5.70 -22.10 15.09
CA ASN A 307 -4.26 -21.87 15.24
C ASN A 307 -3.48 -23.17 15.50
N CYS A 308 -4.00 -24.07 16.33
CA CYS A 308 -3.42 -25.39 16.55
C CYS A 308 -3.39 -26.22 15.26
N LEU A 309 -4.48 -26.26 14.48
CA LEU A 309 -4.53 -27.00 13.22
C LEU A 309 -3.45 -26.53 12.22
N ARG A 310 -3.29 -25.21 12.08
CA ARG A 310 -2.27 -24.59 11.22
C ARG A 310 -0.85 -24.91 11.67
N TYR A 311 -0.60 -24.92 12.98
CA TYR A 311 0.71 -25.27 13.52
C TYR A 311 1.03 -26.77 13.33
N ILE A 312 0.06 -27.65 13.61
CA ILE A 312 0.21 -29.10 13.60
C ILE A 312 0.39 -29.67 12.17
N GLU A 313 -0.09 -28.97 11.14
CA GLU A 313 0.20 -29.30 9.73
C GLU A 313 1.71 -29.43 9.46
N HIS A 314 2.52 -28.57 10.07
CA HIS A 314 3.98 -28.59 9.97
C HIS A 314 4.64 -29.38 11.12
N HIS A 315 3.98 -29.49 12.28
CA HIS A 315 4.50 -30.12 13.50
C HIS A 315 3.79 -31.45 13.77
N THR A 316 3.98 -32.40 12.84
CA THR A 316 3.16 -33.61 12.77
C THR A 316 3.40 -34.62 13.90
N GLN A 317 4.40 -34.40 14.76
CA GLN A 317 4.57 -35.15 16.01
C GLN A 317 3.38 -35.03 16.96
N TYR A 318 2.59 -33.95 16.85
CA TYR A 318 1.35 -33.76 17.60
C TYR A 318 0.15 -34.57 17.05
N THR A 319 0.31 -35.32 15.95
CA THR A 319 -0.80 -36.07 15.32
C THR A 319 -0.83 -37.55 15.65
N THR A 320 -2.03 -38.08 15.92
CA THR A 320 -2.26 -39.53 15.94
C THR A 320 -2.71 -40.02 14.56
N ASN A 321 -2.07 -41.09 14.06
CA ASN A 321 -2.53 -41.79 12.85
C ASN A 321 -3.75 -42.69 13.13
N THR A 322 -3.97 -43.07 14.40
CA THR A 322 -5.10 -43.86 14.91
C THR A 322 -6.08 -42.97 15.68
N ARG A 323 -7.38 -43.30 15.60
CA ARG A 323 -8.38 -42.67 16.48
C ARG A 323 -8.17 -43.17 17.90
N GLN A 324 -8.00 -42.26 18.84
CA GLN A 324 -7.94 -42.59 20.25
C GLN A 324 -9.37 -42.86 20.75
N THR A 325 -9.51 -43.92 21.54
CA THR A 325 -10.65 -44.09 22.46
C THR A 325 -10.60 -42.99 23.53
N LEU A 326 -11.73 -42.74 24.20
CA LEU A 326 -11.69 -41.91 25.40
C LEU A 326 -10.74 -42.52 26.45
N PRO A 327 -9.94 -41.70 27.16
CA PRO A 327 -9.10 -42.18 28.26
C PRO A 327 -9.96 -42.69 29.41
N ASN A 328 -9.32 -43.39 30.37
CA ASN A 328 -9.93 -44.07 31.52
C ASN A 328 -11.33 -43.54 31.88
N ALA A 329 -12.37 -44.30 31.53
CA ALA A 329 -13.75 -43.81 31.56
C ALA A 329 -14.21 -43.34 32.95
N VAL A 330 -13.55 -43.77 34.02
CA VAL A 330 -13.76 -43.26 35.38
C VAL A 330 -13.42 -41.77 35.48
N GLU A 331 -12.26 -41.35 34.97
CA GLU A 331 -11.74 -39.98 35.10
C GLU A 331 -12.54 -39.01 34.23
N PHE A 332 -12.54 -39.21 32.90
CA PHE A 332 -13.23 -38.32 31.96
C PHE A 332 -14.75 -38.24 32.14
N LEU A 333 -15.40 -39.27 32.71
CA LEU A 333 -16.84 -39.21 32.99
C LEU A 333 -17.17 -38.71 34.41
N SER A 334 -16.20 -38.61 35.32
CA SER A 334 -16.41 -38.09 36.68
C SER A 334 -16.58 -36.57 36.73
N ASP A 335 -15.92 -35.83 35.85
CA ASP A 335 -15.96 -34.36 35.78
C ASP A 335 -16.56 -33.90 34.44
N ASP A 336 -17.67 -33.16 34.49
CA ASP A 336 -18.33 -32.61 33.31
C ASP A 336 -17.49 -31.54 32.57
N GLN A 337 -16.53 -30.90 33.26
CA GLN A 337 -15.67 -29.87 32.66
C GLN A 337 -14.52 -30.44 31.82
N MET A 338 -14.21 -31.74 31.93
CA MET A 338 -13.15 -32.38 31.15
C MET A 338 -13.40 -32.35 29.65
N VAL A 339 -12.34 -32.03 28.89
CA VAL A 339 -12.32 -31.97 27.43
C VAL A 339 -11.17 -32.83 26.92
N PHE A 340 -11.49 -33.98 26.30
CA PHE A 340 -10.48 -34.82 25.65
C PHE A 340 -10.35 -34.40 24.19
N CYS A 341 -9.18 -33.92 23.79
CA CYS A 341 -8.98 -33.33 22.47
C CYS A 341 -7.63 -33.76 21.88
N TYR A 342 -7.61 -34.11 20.59
CA TYR A 342 -6.39 -34.51 19.87
C TYR A 342 -6.45 -34.25 18.37
N ALA A 343 -5.29 -34.04 17.75
CA ALA A 343 -5.16 -33.98 16.30
C ALA A 343 -5.03 -35.38 15.69
N TYR A 344 -5.92 -35.71 14.77
CA TYR A 344 -5.99 -36.96 14.02
C TYR A 344 -5.57 -36.73 12.57
N ARG A 345 -4.62 -37.53 12.08
CA ARG A 345 -4.07 -37.42 10.72
C ARG A 345 -4.48 -38.61 9.86
N ASN A 346 -5.74 -38.64 9.41
CA ASN A 346 -6.24 -39.61 8.42
C ASN A 346 -7.65 -39.25 7.92
N GLU A 347 -7.98 -39.57 6.66
CA GLU A 347 -9.29 -39.23 6.06
C GLU A 347 -10.48 -40.09 6.56
N LYS A 348 -10.23 -41.21 7.24
CA LYS A 348 -11.27 -42.25 7.45
C LYS A 348 -12.18 -41.93 8.64
N GLU A 349 -13.47 -41.77 8.37
CA GLU A 349 -14.53 -41.84 9.38
C GLU A 349 -14.72 -43.29 9.87
N GLY A 350 -14.10 -43.63 11.01
CA GLY A 350 -14.28 -44.89 11.73
C GLY A 350 -14.94 -44.70 13.09
N THR A 351 -15.81 -45.63 13.49
CA THR A 351 -16.54 -45.66 14.77
C THR A 351 -15.82 -46.49 15.85
N HIS A 352 -14.49 -46.48 15.82
CA HIS A 352 -13.63 -47.34 16.66
C HIS A 352 -13.26 -46.72 18.02
N ASP A 353 -13.90 -45.62 18.41
CA ASP A 353 -13.70 -44.89 19.66
C ASP A 353 -14.64 -45.37 20.80
N GLY A 354 -15.37 -46.47 20.60
CA GLY A 354 -16.12 -47.20 21.63
C GLY A 354 -17.59 -46.80 21.82
N TYR A 355 -18.08 -45.76 21.12
CA TYR A 355 -19.42 -45.22 21.33
C TYR A 355 -20.26 -45.14 20.04
N ASN A 356 -21.58 -45.31 20.17
CA ASN A 356 -22.53 -45.26 19.05
C ASN A 356 -22.92 -43.82 18.69
N TRP A 357 -22.05 -43.15 17.92
CA TRP A 357 -22.17 -41.74 17.55
C TRP A 357 -23.26 -41.44 16.50
N LYS A 358 -24.29 -40.71 16.91
CA LYS A 358 -25.33 -40.13 16.04
C LYS A 358 -24.83 -38.78 15.49
N SER A 359 -24.74 -38.62 14.17
CA SER A 359 -24.32 -37.35 13.53
C SER A 359 -25.35 -36.22 13.76
N SER A 360 -24.87 -34.98 13.88
CA SER A 360 -25.72 -33.79 13.81
C SER A 360 -26.22 -33.50 12.38
N ARG A 361 -27.07 -32.47 12.25
CA ARG A 361 -27.47 -31.88 10.97
C ARG A 361 -26.25 -31.28 10.24
N GLY A 362 -25.65 -32.06 9.34
CA GLY A 362 -24.64 -31.60 8.38
C GLY A 362 -23.28 -31.20 8.95
N VAL A 363 -22.48 -30.58 8.08
CA VAL A 363 -21.27 -29.82 8.42
C VAL A 363 -21.69 -28.38 8.65
N LEU A 364 -21.15 -27.75 9.69
CA LEU A 364 -21.32 -26.33 9.98
C LEU A 364 -20.05 -25.60 9.60
N ASN A 365 -20.19 -24.60 8.72
CA ASN A 365 -19.14 -23.61 8.48
C ASN A 365 -19.16 -22.62 9.67
N THR A 366 -18.00 -22.30 10.23
CA THR A 366 -17.83 -21.20 11.19
C THR A 366 -17.55 -19.91 10.41
N ALA A 367 -17.40 -18.78 11.10
CA ALA A 367 -16.63 -17.66 10.54
C ALA A 367 -15.19 -18.14 10.24
N GLY A 368 -14.56 -17.57 9.19
CA GLY A 368 -13.25 -18.02 8.71
C GLY A 368 -13.32 -19.32 7.88
N HIS A 369 -12.21 -20.07 7.85
CA HIS A 369 -12.08 -21.31 7.08
C HIS A 369 -12.46 -22.58 7.87
N LEU A 370 -12.87 -22.42 9.14
CA LEU A 370 -13.06 -23.49 10.11
C LEU A 370 -14.40 -24.23 9.94
N LYS A 371 -14.35 -25.47 9.46
CA LYS A 371 -15.50 -26.37 9.34
C LYS A 371 -15.58 -27.33 10.52
N LYS A 372 -16.80 -27.64 10.98
CA LYS A 372 -17.02 -28.56 12.09
C LYS A 372 -18.27 -29.41 11.95
N LYS A 373 -18.17 -30.67 12.38
CA LYS A 373 -19.24 -31.68 12.38
C LYS A 373 -19.41 -32.26 13.78
N TYR A 374 -20.62 -32.16 14.33
CA TYR A 374 -20.92 -32.65 15.67
C TYR A 374 -21.51 -34.07 15.61
N HIS A 375 -21.24 -34.83 16.65
CA HIS A 375 -21.86 -36.13 16.89
C HIS A 375 -22.24 -36.24 18.37
N TYR A 376 -23.25 -37.04 18.67
CA TYR A 376 -23.73 -37.26 20.02
C TYR A 376 -23.80 -38.75 20.34
N ALA A 377 -23.42 -39.10 21.57
CA ALA A 377 -23.62 -40.43 22.13
C ALA A 377 -24.32 -40.26 23.49
N ASP A 378 -25.31 -41.10 23.74
CA ASP A 378 -26.11 -41.06 24.96
C ASP A 378 -25.53 -42.13 25.92
N LEU A 379 -25.22 -41.75 27.17
CA LEU A 379 -24.54 -42.62 28.14
C LEU A 379 -25.53 -43.45 28.98
N PRO A 380 -25.10 -44.57 29.58
CA PRO A 380 -25.95 -45.40 30.46
C PRO A 380 -26.51 -44.65 31.68
N ASN A 381 -25.89 -43.55 32.11
CA ASN A 381 -26.34 -42.70 33.21
C ASN A 381 -27.24 -41.52 32.76
N GLY A 382 -27.67 -41.48 31.49
CA GLY A 382 -28.53 -40.43 30.94
C GLY A 382 -27.81 -39.14 30.51
N ARG A 383 -26.57 -38.91 30.96
CA ARG A 383 -25.72 -37.81 30.43
C ARG A 383 -25.38 -38.07 28.95
N ARG A 384 -24.98 -37.01 28.23
CA ARG A 384 -24.77 -37.07 26.78
C ARG A 384 -23.40 -36.54 26.42
N LEU A 385 -22.62 -37.30 25.65
CA LEU A 385 -21.35 -36.86 25.10
C LEU A 385 -21.54 -36.15 23.76
N ARG A 386 -20.68 -35.17 23.50
CA ARG A 386 -20.60 -34.40 22.24
C ARG A 386 -19.20 -34.56 21.66
N ARG A 387 -19.08 -35.27 20.52
CA ARG A 387 -17.83 -35.37 19.74
C ARG A 387 -17.84 -34.36 18.60
N ARG A 388 -17.02 -33.32 18.70
CA ARG A 388 -16.82 -32.27 17.70
C ARG A 388 -15.59 -32.62 16.85
N VAL A 389 -15.78 -32.83 15.55
CA VAL A 389 -14.68 -32.95 14.58
C VAL A 389 -14.53 -31.60 13.89
N VAL A 390 -13.32 -31.04 13.87
CA VAL A 390 -13.00 -29.71 13.32
C VAL A 390 -11.84 -29.83 12.32
N TRP A 391 -11.91 -29.08 11.22
CA TRP A 391 -10.84 -28.97 10.23
C TRP A 391 -10.91 -27.60 9.53
N LEU A 392 -9.88 -27.28 8.77
CA LEU A 392 -9.84 -26.10 7.89
C LEU A 392 -9.94 -26.58 6.43
N ASP A 393 -10.50 -25.76 5.55
CA ASP A 393 -10.52 -26.09 4.11
C ASP A 393 -9.12 -26.07 3.47
N ASP A 394 -8.19 -25.30 4.03
CA ASP A 394 -6.83 -25.13 3.50
C ASP A 394 -5.78 -26.05 4.16
N VAL A 395 -6.05 -26.59 5.36
CA VAL A 395 -5.17 -27.56 6.04
C VAL A 395 -5.66 -28.98 5.76
N GLN A 396 -4.98 -29.71 4.89
CA GLN A 396 -5.44 -31.03 4.45
C GLN A 396 -5.00 -32.17 5.38
N HIS A 397 -5.87 -33.17 5.53
CA HIS A 397 -5.67 -34.41 6.29
C HIS A 397 -5.47 -34.29 7.82
N VAL A 398 -5.37 -33.09 8.40
CA VAL A 398 -5.34 -32.88 9.87
C VAL A 398 -6.74 -32.50 10.36
N PHE A 399 -7.27 -33.27 11.32
CA PHE A 399 -8.57 -33.05 11.94
C PHE A 399 -8.41 -32.94 13.46
N MET A 400 -8.93 -31.90 14.09
CA MET A 400 -9.01 -31.85 15.55
C MET A 400 -10.27 -32.59 15.98
N ILE A 401 -10.13 -33.62 16.82
CA ILE A 401 -11.23 -34.38 17.39
C ILE A 401 -11.33 -34.06 18.87
N GLU A 402 -12.45 -33.45 19.26
CA GLU A 402 -12.77 -33.08 20.63
C GLU A 402 -13.96 -33.90 21.14
N TYR A 403 -13.87 -34.35 22.39
CA TYR A 403 -14.91 -35.02 23.15
C TYR A 403 -15.12 -34.24 24.45
N ARG A 404 -16.38 -33.99 24.79
CA ARG A 404 -16.81 -33.33 26.03
C ARG A 404 -18.22 -33.77 26.39
N HIS A 405 -18.64 -33.48 27.61
CA HIS A 405 -20.05 -33.56 28.01
C HIS A 405 -20.86 -32.48 27.29
N ALA A 406 -22.12 -32.77 26.95
CA ALA A 406 -22.92 -31.90 26.09
C ALA A 406 -23.30 -30.55 26.74
N GLU A 407 -23.30 -30.49 28.07
CA GLU A 407 -23.64 -29.31 28.88
C GLU A 407 -22.44 -28.36 29.06
N ASN A 408 -21.21 -28.86 28.91
CA ASN A 408 -19.99 -28.06 28.99
C ASN A 408 -19.84 -27.14 27.76
N ASN A 409 -19.66 -25.84 28.00
CA ASN A 409 -19.60 -24.78 26.98
C ASN A 409 -18.30 -23.93 27.00
N CYS A 410 -17.35 -24.23 27.89
CA CYS A 410 -16.02 -23.61 27.95
C CYS A 410 -14.92 -24.67 27.74
N THR A 411 -13.67 -24.26 27.79
CA THR A 411 -12.51 -25.16 27.90
C THR A 411 -11.55 -24.53 28.89
N GLU A 412 -11.21 -25.24 29.95
CA GLU A 412 -10.25 -24.80 30.98
C GLU A 412 -8.92 -25.52 30.73
N THR A 413 -7.78 -24.86 30.97
CA THR A 413 -6.45 -25.37 30.58
C THR A 413 -6.07 -26.64 31.34
N ASP A 414 -6.44 -26.72 32.63
CA ASP A 414 -6.24 -27.88 33.51
C ASP A 414 -7.22 -29.02 33.24
N LYS A 415 -8.33 -28.74 32.55
CA LYS A 415 -9.36 -29.71 32.14
C LYS A 415 -9.17 -30.25 30.71
N LEU A 416 -8.12 -29.80 30.02
CA LEU A 416 -7.82 -30.14 28.64
C LEU A 416 -6.83 -31.32 28.59
N ILE A 417 -7.36 -32.50 28.29
CA ILE A 417 -6.60 -33.76 28.26
C ILE A 417 -6.41 -34.29 26.83
N GLY A 418 -5.35 -35.04 26.60
CA GLY A 418 -4.97 -35.58 25.29
C GLY A 418 -4.18 -36.89 25.40
N PRO A 419 -3.92 -37.58 24.27
CA PRO A 419 -2.94 -38.66 24.20
C PRO A 419 -1.52 -38.13 24.45
N GLU A 420 -0.56 -39.02 24.68
CA GLU A 420 0.86 -38.70 24.96
C GLU A 420 1.51 -37.77 23.91
N CYS A 421 1.09 -37.83 22.64
CA CYS A 421 1.58 -36.92 21.59
C CYS A 421 0.99 -35.50 21.65
N MET A 422 -0.06 -35.27 22.45
CA MET A 422 -0.72 -33.99 22.65
C MET A 422 -0.40 -33.46 24.05
N ASP A 423 0.89 -33.13 24.26
CA ASP A 423 1.35 -32.29 25.37
C ASP A 423 0.70 -30.91 25.23
N TRP A 424 -0.50 -30.73 25.79
CA TRP A 424 -1.31 -29.53 25.63
C TRP A 424 -0.62 -28.27 26.17
N PRO A 425 -0.01 -28.25 27.37
CA PRO A 425 0.77 -27.10 27.83
C PRO A 425 1.87 -26.69 26.85
N ARG A 426 2.62 -27.65 26.31
CA ARG A 426 3.68 -27.38 25.33
C ARG A 426 3.13 -26.93 23.98
N LEU A 427 2.14 -27.62 23.43
CA LEU A 427 1.51 -27.27 22.17
C LEU A 427 0.90 -25.87 22.22
N LEU A 428 0.17 -25.56 23.30
CA LEU A 428 -0.38 -24.22 23.51
C LEU A 428 0.74 -23.19 23.64
N HIS A 429 1.83 -23.47 24.35
CA HIS A 429 2.98 -22.58 24.41
C HIS A 429 3.68 -22.41 23.04
N GLU A 430 3.85 -23.45 22.23
CA GLU A 430 4.47 -23.38 20.90
C GLU A 430 3.58 -22.62 19.89
N VAL A 431 2.28 -22.93 19.84
CA VAL A 431 1.26 -22.21 19.05
C VAL A 431 1.15 -20.76 19.50
N HIS A 432 1.06 -20.53 20.80
CA HIS A 432 1.04 -19.19 21.38
C HIS A 432 2.32 -18.46 21.02
N SER A 433 3.52 -18.96 21.27
CA SER A 433 4.78 -18.26 20.91
C SER A 433 4.87 -17.85 19.43
N THR A 434 4.27 -18.65 18.53
CA THR A 434 4.22 -18.38 17.09
C THR A 434 3.31 -17.17 16.78
N ASN A 435 2.13 -17.11 17.39
CA ASN A 435 1.16 -16.02 17.21
C ASN A 435 1.44 -14.81 18.10
N GLN A 436 1.96 -15.06 19.30
CA GLN A 436 2.20 -14.09 20.35
C GLN A 436 3.37 -13.19 19.99
N ARG A 437 4.32 -13.60 19.16
CA ARG A 437 5.26 -12.64 18.56
C ARG A 437 4.58 -11.63 17.62
N LEU A 438 3.45 -11.97 17.00
CA LEU A 438 2.65 -11.02 16.22
C LEU A 438 1.73 -10.18 17.12
N ILE A 439 1.12 -10.82 18.12
CA ILE A 439 0.18 -10.20 19.06
C ILE A 439 0.91 -9.31 20.08
N ASP A 440 2.11 -9.65 20.54
CA ASP A 440 2.97 -8.81 21.39
C ASP A 440 3.35 -7.54 20.62
N ASN A 441 3.92 -7.66 19.42
CA ASN A 441 4.20 -6.52 18.55
C ASN A 441 2.96 -5.62 18.33
N VAL A 442 1.74 -6.16 18.39
CA VAL A 442 0.48 -5.42 18.18
C VAL A 442 -0.15 -4.92 19.48
N ASN A 443 0.08 -5.59 20.61
CA ASN A 443 -0.35 -5.19 21.95
C ASN A 443 0.61 -4.17 22.57
N ASP A 444 1.88 -4.19 22.16
CA ASP A 444 2.86 -3.13 22.34
C ASP A 444 2.32 -1.86 21.66
N ILE A 445 2.17 -1.90 20.32
CA ILE A 445 1.40 -0.95 19.48
C ILE A 445 0.09 -0.48 20.15
N GLY A 446 -0.71 -1.41 20.67
CA GLY A 446 -1.98 -1.15 21.36
C GLY A 446 -1.83 -0.40 22.68
N SER A 447 -0.88 -0.81 23.52
CA SER A 447 -0.62 -0.19 24.82
C SER A 447 -0.14 1.25 24.68
N HIS A 448 0.56 1.60 23.59
CA HIS A 448 0.92 2.98 23.29
C HIS A 448 -0.31 3.84 22.95
N PHE A 449 -1.34 3.26 22.30
CA PHE A 449 -2.63 3.93 22.10
C PHE A 449 -3.38 4.14 23.44
N ASP A 450 -3.40 3.15 24.33
CA ASP A 450 -4.05 3.27 25.65
C ASP A 450 -3.31 4.26 26.59
N LEU A 451 -1.97 4.26 26.56
CA LEU A 451 -1.10 5.23 27.25
C LEU A 451 -1.23 6.67 26.71
N ALA A 452 -1.77 6.84 25.51
CA ALA A 452 -2.14 8.15 24.97
C ALA A 452 -3.61 8.51 25.30
N GLN A 453 -4.52 7.54 25.31
CA GLN A 453 -5.93 7.74 25.69
C GLN A 453 -6.08 8.16 27.17
N THR A 454 -5.28 7.58 28.07
CA THR A 454 -5.20 7.99 29.49
C THR A 454 -4.72 9.44 29.73
N ARG A 455 -4.16 10.11 28.71
CA ARG A 455 -3.76 11.53 28.77
C ARG A 455 -4.89 12.50 28.40
N GLN A 456 -6.03 12.00 27.90
CA GLN A 456 -7.14 12.81 27.38
C GLN A 456 -8.40 12.69 28.25
N THR A 457 -8.36 13.30 29.43
CA THR A 457 -9.55 13.50 30.30
C THR A 457 -10.32 14.79 30.01
N GLY A 458 -9.80 15.63 29.09
CA GLY A 458 -10.53 16.73 28.46
C GLY A 458 -10.96 16.37 27.04
N GLY A 459 -12.07 16.95 26.56
CA GLY A 459 -12.66 16.62 25.26
C GLY A 459 -11.69 16.80 24.09
N VAL A 460 -11.66 15.82 23.18
CA VAL A 460 -10.67 15.73 22.10
C VAL A 460 -10.95 16.77 21.01
N ALA A 461 -10.18 17.85 21.00
CA ALA A 461 -10.08 18.77 19.87
C ALA A 461 -9.27 18.12 18.71
N PRO A 462 -9.45 18.54 17.45
CA PRO A 462 -8.71 17.97 16.30
C PRO A 462 -7.19 17.96 16.46
N ASP A 463 -6.62 19.03 17.03
CA ASP A 463 -5.18 19.14 17.31
C ASP A 463 -4.67 18.04 18.26
N ALA A 464 -5.53 17.55 19.16
CA ALA A 464 -5.21 16.46 20.07
C ALA A 464 -5.20 15.09 19.38
N ALA A 465 -5.91 14.91 18.26
CA ALA A 465 -5.81 13.70 17.43
C ALA A 465 -4.51 13.68 16.61
N LEU A 466 -4.07 14.84 16.09
CA LEU A 466 -2.75 15.01 15.47
C LEU A 466 -1.61 14.78 16.47
N SER A 467 -1.69 15.39 17.65
CA SER A 467 -0.73 15.19 18.75
C SER A 467 -0.67 13.71 19.18
N TYR A 468 -1.82 13.05 19.28
CA TYR A 468 -1.94 11.62 19.59
C TYR A 468 -1.20 10.75 18.54
N VAL A 469 -1.51 10.90 17.25
CA VAL A 469 -0.87 10.11 16.17
C VAL A 469 0.64 10.36 16.15
N ASN A 470 1.08 11.62 16.23
CA ASN A 470 2.50 11.96 16.26
C ASN A 470 3.21 11.38 17.49
N SER A 471 2.57 11.35 18.66
CA SER A 471 3.15 10.79 19.89
C SER A 471 3.34 9.28 19.87
N VAL A 472 2.48 8.56 19.13
CA VAL A 472 2.58 7.10 18.96
C VAL A 472 3.63 6.75 17.92
N LEU A 473 3.61 7.41 16.75
CA LEU A 473 4.63 7.24 15.71
C LEU A 473 6.03 7.59 16.23
N SER A 474 6.14 8.66 17.02
CA SER A 474 7.35 9.04 17.76
C SER A 474 7.92 7.88 18.56
N ARG A 475 7.07 7.30 19.40
CA ARG A 475 7.49 6.32 20.39
C ARG A 475 7.91 5.00 19.75
N TRP A 476 7.20 4.51 18.73
CA TRP A 476 7.63 3.32 17.98
C TRP A 476 8.94 3.55 17.22
N ALA A 477 9.17 4.73 16.65
CA ALA A 477 10.44 5.04 16.00
C ALA A 477 11.60 5.06 17.00
N SER A 478 11.34 5.50 18.24
CA SER A 478 12.31 5.43 19.35
C SER A 478 12.59 4.01 19.82
N GLU A 479 11.57 3.16 19.97
CA GLU A 479 11.73 1.84 20.59
C GLU A 479 12.21 0.77 19.57
N TYR A 480 11.76 0.81 18.31
CA TYR A 480 12.16 -0.17 17.28
C TYR A 480 13.46 0.17 16.53
N GLY A 481 13.86 1.45 16.47
CA GLY A 481 15.18 1.83 15.96
C GLY A 481 16.31 1.21 16.78
N ASP A 482 16.11 1.14 18.10
CA ASP A 482 17.05 0.61 19.07
C ASP A 482 17.13 -0.93 19.05
N GLU A 483 16.07 -1.62 18.60
CA GLU A 483 16.04 -3.08 18.38
C GLU A 483 16.78 -3.50 17.10
N GLN A 484 16.66 -2.75 15.99
CA GLN A 484 17.39 -3.11 14.75
C GLN A 484 18.93 -3.01 14.94
N ALA A 485 19.39 -2.05 15.76
CA ALA A 485 20.79 -1.93 16.15
C ALA A 485 21.32 -3.14 16.96
N LYS A 486 20.42 -3.88 17.64
CA LYS A 486 20.76 -5.06 18.46
C LYS A 486 20.59 -6.38 17.69
N SER A 487 19.52 -6.48 16.90
CA SER A 487 19.15 -7.68 16.12
C SER A 487 20.13 -8.01 14.98
N SER A 488 20.74 -6.98 14.37
CA SER A 488 21.69 -7.09 13.26
C SER A 488 23.02 -7.83 13.58
N ARG A 489 23.22 -8.31 14.81
CA ARG A 489 24.43 -9.05 15.24
C ARG A 489 24.35 -10.59 15.11
N VAL A 490 23.20 -11.19 14.78
CA VAL A 490 23.01 -12.66 14.92
C VAL A 490 22.65 -13.38 13.62
N ARG A 491 23.68 -13.68 12.79
CA ARG A 491 23.96 -15.01 12.16
C ARG A 491 25.01 -14.91 11.03
N CYS A 492 26.25 -15.30 11.32
CA CYS A 492 27.01 -16.19 10.43
C CYS A 492 28.20 -16.81 11.19
N MET A 493 28.22 -18.14 11.35
CA MET A 493 29.38 -18.86 11.87
C MET A 493 29.42 -20.27 11.29
N CYS A 494 30.16 -20.43 10.20
CA CYS A 494 30.52 -21.74 9.65
C CYS A 494 31.99 -22.04 9.95
N VAL A 495 32.27 -23.32 10.22
CA VAL A 495 33.51 -23.81 10.84
C VAL A 495 34.72 -23.66 9.92
N LEU A 496 35.84 -23.20 10.49
CA LEU A 496 37.17 -23.71 10.17
C LEU A 496 37.90 -24.05 11.48
N LEU A 497 38.64 -25.17 11.46
CA LEU A 497 39.29 -25.77 12.63
C LEU A 497 40.74 -25.33 12.74
N TYR A 498 41.20 -24.97 13.95
CA TYR A 498 42.48 -25.44 14.50
C TYR A 498 42.53 -25.24 16.03
N ALA A 499 43.27 -26.11 16.70
CA ALA A 499 43.54 -26.16 18.15
C ALA A 499 45.09 -26.31 18.34
N PRO A 500 45.70 -26.30 19.55
CA PRO A 500 45.07 -26.46 20.88
C PRO A 500 45.63 -25.62 22.07
N VAL A 501 44.84 -25.61 23.16
CA VAL A 501 45.22 -25.75 24.60
C VAL A 501 46.44 -24.99 25.18
N PHE A 502 46.20 -24.21 26.25
CA PHE A 502 46.90 -24.40 27.55
C PHE A 502 46.02 -23.93 28.74
N TYR A 503 46.48 -24.14 29.98
CA TYR A 503 45.66 -24.23 31.21
C TYR A 503 46.22 -23.35 32.37
N SER A 504 45.50 -23.35 33.49
CA SER A 504 45.76 -22.69 34.81
C SER A 504 45.28 -21.23 34.97
N CYS A 505 44.64 -20.73 36.05
CA CYS A 505 44.28 -21.15 37.43
C CYS A 505 45.07 -20.47 38.57
N THR A 506 44.45 -20.34 39.77
CA THR A 506 44.79 -19.58 41.01
C THR A 506 44.34 -18.10 40.99
N ARG A 507 43.61 -17.53 41.98
CA ARG A 507 43.73 -17.43 43.48
C ARG A 507 44.81 -16.40 43.92
N THR A 508 44.64 -15.52 44.93
CA THR A 508 43.59 -15.35 45.98
C THR A 508 43.58 -13.91 46.58
N ASN A 509 42.49 -13.57 47.29
CA ASN A 509 42.27 -12.62 48.42
C ASN A 509 43.29 -11.51 48.83
N GLU A 510 42.72 -10.38 49.31
CA GLU A 510 42.89 -9.73 50.67
C GLU A 510 42.95 -8.17 50.63
N SER A 511 42.60 -7.37 51.66
CA SER A 511 41.68 -7.49 52.83
C SER A 511 41.58 -6.12 53.58
N ASN A 512 40.44 -5.82 54.24
CA ASN A 512 40.26 -4.87 55.39
C ASN A 512 40.55 -3.34 55.18
N GLU A 513 40.15 -2.34 55.99
CA GLU A 513 39.04 -2.09 56.98
C GLU A 513 39.01 -0.56 57.36
N ILE A 514 38.12 -0.13 58.30
CA ILE A 514 38.29 0.93 59.36
C ILE A 514 37.36 2.18 59.36
N ARG A 515 36.42 2.21 60.34
CA ARG A 515 35.78 3.34 61.13
C ARG A 515 34.88 4.40 60.41
N ASN A 516 33.66 4.75 60.85
CA ASN A 516 33.09 5.31 62.13
C ASN A 516 33.33 6.83 62.33
N ALA A 517 32.39 7.72 62.72
CA ALA A 517 30.92 7.72 62.98
C ALA A 517 30.39 9.21 62.89
N MET A 518 29.37 9.84 63.55
CA MET A 518 28.43 9.53 64.66
C MET A 518 27.30 10.63 64.80
N THR A 519 26.16 10.34 65.47
CA THR A 519 25.20 11.22 66.24
C THR A 519 24.82 12.66 65.76
N THR A 520 23.58 13.01 65.35
CA THR A 520 22.27 13.26 66.07
C THR A 520 22.09 14.61 66.82
N GLY A 521 20.91 15.26 66.65
CA GLY A 521 20.43 16.41 67.47
C GLY A 521 19.05 16.94 67.03
N ASP A 522 18.19 17.38 67.97
CA ASP A 522 16.74 17.54 67.78
C ASP A 522 16.15 18.97 67.92
N ALA A 523 14.97 19.14 67.29
CA ALA A 523 13.81 20.00 67.56
C ALA A 523 13.89 21.33 68.38
N HIS A 524 13.12 22.34 67.92
CA HIS A 524 12.06 22.97 68.75
C HIS A 524 11.06 23.79 67.91
N ALA A 525 9.85 24.06 68.45
CA ALA A 525 8.80 24.86 67.82
C ALA A 525 8.17 25.88 68.80
N VAL A 526 7.64 26.99 68.28
CA VAL A 526 6.87 28.03 69.03
C VAL A 526 5.75 28.60 68.12
N VAL A 527 4.63 29.01 68.73
CA VAL A 527 3.40 29.49 68.06
C VAL A 527 3.06 30.91 68.50
N THR A 528 2.49 31.76 67.63
CA THR A 528 1.54 32.83 68.03
C THR A 528 0.68 33.36 66.85
N HIS A 529 -0.55 33.83 67.16
CA HIS A 529 -1.45 34.56 66.25
C HIS A 529 -1.14 36.08 66.28
N HIS A 530 -1.67 37.00 65.45
CA HIS A 530 -3.10 37.30 65.21
C HIS A 530 -3.31 38.56 64.31
N SER A 531 -4.58 38.83 63.97
CA SER A 531 -5.15 40.15 63.55
C SER A 531 -5.07 40.62 62.09
N GLN A 532 -5.93 41.58 61.76
CA GLN A 532 -6.35 42.03 60.43
C GLN A 532 -5.89 43.47 60.12
N ARG A 533 -5.81 43.84 58.84
CA ARG A 533 -6.54 45.02 58.32
C ARG A 533 -6.64 45.08 56.79
N SER A 534 -7.69 45.74 56.32
CA SER A 534 -7.98 46.00 54.90
C SER A 534 -7.39 47.33 54.44
N MET A 535 -6.99 47.41 53.17
CA MET A 535 -7.17 48.65 52.40
C MET A 535 -7.36 48.38 50.90
N LYS A 536 -8.29 49.10 50.27
CA LYS A 536 -8.52 49.06 48.82
C LYS A 536 -7.42 49.83 48.08
N ARG A 537 -7.05 49.36 46.89
CA ARG A 537 -6.56 50.23 45.81
C ARG A 537 -7.10 49.74 44.47
N GLN A 538 -7.81 50.61 43.75
CA GLN A 538 -8.04 50.41 42.32
C GLN A 538 -6.72 50.63 41.59
N LYS A 539 -6.47 49.83 40.55
CA LYS A 539 -5.53 50.18 39.48
C LYS A 539 -6.17 49.78 38.15
N THR A 540 -5.99 50.63 37.14
CA THR A 540 -6.58 50.49 35.82
C THR A 540 -5.60 49.79 34.89
N ASP A 541 -5.89 48.55 34.52
CA ASP A 541 -5.11 47.84 33.50
C ASP A 541 -5.84 47.93 32.15
N ALA A 542 -5.34 48.81 31.28
CA ALA A 542 -5.76 48.89 29.89
C ALA A 542 -5.05 47.77 29.11
N ALA A 543 -5.77 46.71 28.75
CA ALA A 543 -5.21 45.62 27.96
C ALA A 543 -4.81 46.12 26.57
N ALA A 544 -3.53 45.98 26.22
CA ALA A 544 -3.06 46.19 24.86
C ALA A 544 -3.69 45.11 23.94
N PRO A 545 -4.22 45.47 22.75
CA PRO A 545 -4.78 44.48 21.84
C PRO A 545 -3.67 43.53 21.34
N PRO A 546 -3.95 42.22 21.20
CA PRO A 546 -2.96 41.27 20.72
C PRO A 546 -2.49 41.63 19.30
N ALA A 547 -1.19 41.48 19.05
CA ALA A 547 -0.58 41.80 17.77
C ALA A 547 -1.17 40.93 16.65
N ARG A 548 -2.06 41.50 15.85
CA ARG A 548 -2.63 40.82 14.67
C ARG A 548 -1.51 40.56 13.68
N HIS A 549 -1.19 39.28 13.43
CA HIS A 549 -0.33 38.86 12.33
C HIS A 549 -1.01 39.23 10.99
N THR A 550 -0.71 40.41 10.47
CA THR A 550 -1.21 40.85 9.16
C THR A 550 -0.56 40.00 8.06
N LEU A 551 -1.36 39.21 7.36
CA LEU A 551 -0.92 38.49 6.16
C LEU A 551 -0.25 39.45 5.16
N PRO A 552 0.80 39.01 4.43
CA PRO A 552 1.51 39.88 3.50
C PRO A 552 0.57 40.38 2.41
N LYS A 553 0.39 41.71 2.33
CA LYS A 553 -0.49 42.37 1.35
C LYS A 553 -0.10 41.92 -0.06
N LYS A 554 -1.11 41.54 -0.85
CA LYS A 554 -0.96 41.14 -2.25
C LYS A 554 -1.66 42.15 -3.15
N ALA A 555 -0.85 42.85 -3.94
CA ALA A 555 -1.27 43.78 -4.97
C ALA A 555 -1.58 43.05 -6.28
N MET A 556 -2.51 43.61 -7.06
CA MET A 556 -2.79 43.21 -8.43
C MET A 556 -3.08 44.41 -9.33
N VAL A 557 -2.52 44.36 -10.54
CA VAL A 557 -2.62 45.37 -11.59
C VAL A 557 -2.86 44.66 -12.91
N VAL A 558 -3.64 45.26 -13.81
CA VAL A 558 -3.82 44.80 -15.19
C VAL A 558 -3.34 45.91 -16.12
N CYS A 559 -2.27 45.62 -16.86
CA CYS A 559 -1.66 46.54 -17.83
C CYS A 559 -2.08 46.14 -19.24
N CYS A 560 -2.83 46.99 -19.95
CA CYS A 560 -3.07 46.80 -21.38
C CYS A 560 -1.87 47.30 -22.18
N VAL A 561 -1.45 46.53 -23.19
CA VAL A 561 -0.29 46.81 -24.03
C VAL A 561 -0.76 46.86 -25.49
N PRO A 562 -1.21 48.03 -25.98
CA PRO A 562 -1.70 48.16 -27.35
C PRO A 562 -0.54 48.03 -28.35
N ASP A 563 -0.85 47.56 -29.57
CA ASP A 563 0.14 47.39 -30.65
C ASP A 563 0.82 48.71 -31.04
N THR A 564 0.12 49.83 -30.84
CA THR A 564 0.66 51.19 -30.98
C THR A 564 0.31 52.03 -29.75
N GLY A 565 1.33 52.65 -29.15
CA GLY A 565 1.18 53.50 -27.95
C GLY A 565 1.98 53.00 -26.74
N PRO A 566 1.93 53.74 -25.61
CA PRO A 566 2.46 53.27 -24.34
C PRO A 566 1.53 52.22 -23.72
N PRO A 567 2.05 51.25 -22.94
CA PRO A 567 1.21 50.42 -22.08
C PRO A 567 0.59 51.29 -20.97
N TYR A 568 -0.66 50.98 -20.61
CA TYR A 568 -1.44 51.73 -19.62
C TYR A 568 -2.13 50.78 -18.64
N PHE A 569 -2.53 51.30 -17.47
CA PHE A 569 -3.30 50.53 -16.51
C PHE A 569 -4.78 50.52 -16.90
N SER A 570 -5.35 49.34 -17.12
CA SER A 570 -6.80 49.14 -17.19
C SER A 570 -7.39 48.96 -15.79
N LEU A 571 -6.62 48.42 -14.85
CA LEU A 571 -7.10 48.10 -13.50
C LEU A 571 -5.97 48.15 -12.48
N VAL A 572 -6.24 48.68 -11.28
CA VAL A 572 -5.29 48.79 -10.16
C VAL A 572 -6.03 48.54 -8.84
N ASP A 573 -5.71 47.47 -8.11
CA ASP A 573 -6.27 47.27 -6.76
C ASP A 573 -5.63 48.21 -5.72
N ASP A 574 -6.31 48.49 -4.60
CA ASP A 574 -5.80 49.46 -3.61
C ASP A 574 -4.50 49.00 -2.93
N SER A 575 -4.26 47.69 -2.89
CA SER A 575 -2.97 47.13 -2.46
C SER A 575 -1.85 47.45 -3.44
N ALA A 576 -2.12 47.54 -4.74
CA ALA A 576 -1.18 48.02 -5.74
C ALA A 576 -0.96 49.54 -5.64
N LYS A 577 -2.01 50.32 -5.38
CA LYS A 577 -1.87 51.78 -5.11
C LYS A 577 -0.89 52.03 -3.96
N GLU A 578 -0.88 51.17 -2.93
CA GLU A 578 0.12 51.21 -1.85
C GLU A 578 1.50 50.64 -2.27
N LEU A 579 1.54 49.39 -2.76
CA LEU A 579 2.80 48.64 -2.94
C LEU A 579 3.58 49.01 -4.20
N LEU A 580 2.92 49.53 -5.24
CA LEU A 580 3.49 49.80 -6.57
C LEU A 580 3.46 51.29 -6.94
N SER A 581 3.04 52.18 -6.04
CA SER A 581 2.97 53.65 -6.23
C SER A 581 4.12 54.24 -7.07
N GLU A 582 5.37 53.90 -6.73
CA GLU A 582 6.60 54.37 -7.38
C GLU A 582 6.74 53.97 -8.87
N VAL A 583 6.03 52.93 -9.33
CA VAL A 583 5.95 52.48 -10.73
C VAL A 583 4.58 52.71 -11.38
N LEU A 584 3.53 52.94 -10.58
CA LEU A 584 2.21 53.38 -11.06
C LEU A 584 2.22 54.86 -11.50
N ASP A 585 3.06 55.69 -10.91
CA ASP A 585 3.23 57.07 -11.37
C ASP A 585 3.99 57.13 -12.71
N HIS A 586 3.24 57.31 -13.80
CA HIS A 586 3.78 57.44 -15.15
C HIS A 586 4.65 58.70 -15.35
N THR A 587 4.50 59.75 -14.53
CA THR A 587 5.19 61.05 -14.74
C THR A 587 6.71 60.95 -14.61
N ASN A 588 7.22 59.94 -13.88
CA ASN A 588 8.64 59.76 -13.58
C ASN A 588 9.33 58.64 -14.42
N THR A 589 8.63 58.09 -15.42
CA THR A 589 9.06 56.93 -16.22
C THR A 589 10.40 57.09 -16.94
N GLN A 590 10.83 58.31 -17.28
CA GLN A 590 12.12 58.55 -17.95
C GLN A 590 13.34 58.59 -17.01
N ARG A 591 13.16 58.76 -15.68
CA ARG A 591 14.30 58.95 -14.75
C ARG A 591 14.53 57.80 -13.75
N ASN A 592 13.49 57.06 -13.37
CA ASN A 592 13.66 55.93 -12.45
C ASN A 592 13.94 54.63 -13.21
N VAL A 593 15.16 54.09 -13.06
CA VAL A 593 15.60 52.81 -13.66
C VAL A 593 14.66 51.65 -13.28
N ILE A 594 14.14 51.63 -12.05
CA ILE A 594 13.24 50.56 -11.57
C ILE A 594 11.89 50.61 -12.32
N ASN A 595 11.38 51.81 -12.57
CA ASN A 595 10.16 52.05 -13.34
C ASN A 595 10.36 51.64 -14.81
N GLN A 596 11.52 51.94 -15.41
CA GLN A 596 11.90 51.41 -16.73
C GLN A 596 11.99 49.87 -16.76
N THR A 597 12.63 49.25 -15.78
CA THR A 597 12.73 47.78 -15.66
C THR A 597 11.34 47.15 -15.58
N PHE A 598 10.46 47.68 -14.73
CA PHE A 598 9.07 47.21 -14.60
C PHE A 598 8.33 47.24 -15.94
N TRP A 599 8.33 48.38 -16.64
CA TRP A 599 7.62 48.51 -17.92
C TRP A 599 8.25 47.74 -19.07
N ASN A 600 9.57 47.55 -19.07
CA ASN A 600 10.23 46.70 -20.05
C ASN A 600 9.86 45.23 -19.83
N THR A 601 9.74 44.76 -18.57
CA THR A 601 9.20 43.43 -18.28
C THR A 601 7.73 43.29 -18.69
N VAL A 602 6.87 44.30 -18.47
CA VAL A 602 5.49 44.31 -18.96
C VAL A 602 5.43 44.20 -20.49
N ARG A 603 6.15 45.06 -21.22
CA ARG A 603 6.18 45.01 -22.70
C ARG A 603 6.75 43.70 -23.23
N GLN A 604 7.72 43.11 -22.54
CA GLN A 604 8.30 41.84 -22.96
C GLN A 604 7.35 40.67 -22.73
N VAL A 605 6.69 40.58 -21.57
CA VAL A 605 5.69 39.54 -21.29
C VAL A 605 4.48 39.64 -22.22
N ALA A 606 4.08 40.85 -22.64
CA ALA A 606 3.05 41.04 -23.66
C ALA A 606 3.43 40.45 -25.04
N ARG A 607 4.72 40.37 -25.36
CA ARG A 607 5.25 39.85 -26.64
C ARG A 607 5.56 38.37 -26.57
N ASP A 608 6.40 37.99 -25.61
CA ASP A 608 7.10 36.70 -25.54
C ASP A 608 6.20 35.53 -25.08
N ASP A 609 4.94 35.79 -24.69
CA ASP A 609 3.95 34.84 -24.13
C ASP A 609 4.32 34.19 -22.78
N GLU A 610 5.59 34.19 -22.41
CA GLU A 610 6.12 33.67 -21.15
C GLU A 610 5.58 34.38 -19.89
N GLN A 611 5.20 33.59 -18.87
CA GLN A 611 5.10 34.10 -17.50
C GLN A 611 6.50 34.44 -16.97
N ARG A 612 6.68 35.62 -16.38
CA ARG A 612 7.95 36.02 -15.76
C ARG A 612 7.82 36.46 -14.31
N GLU A 613 8.93 36.40 -13.59
CA GLU A 613 9.05 36.72 -12.17
C GLU A 613 10.20 37.71 -11.98
N SER A 614 10.02 38.73 -11.13
CA SER A 614 11.07 39.70 -10.81
C SER A 614 11.06 40.07 -9.33
N TYR A 615 12.19 40.61 -8.88
CA TYR A 615 12.36 41.16 -7.54
C TYR A 615 12.70 42.64 -7.66
N LEU A 616 11.77 43.53 -7.26
CA LEU A 616 11.99 44.97 -7.26
C LEU A 616 12.03 45.50 -5.83
N ARG A 617 12.85 46.52 -5.57
CA ARG A 617 12.93 47.19 -4.27
C ARG A 617 12.31 48.58 -4.38
N LEU A 618 11.01 48.69 -4.10
CA LEU A 618 10.26 49.96 -4.14
C LEU A 618 10.13 50.53 -2.74
N SER A 619 10.40 51.83 -2.58
CA SER A 619 10.28 52.55 -1.30
C SER A 619 10.89 51.79 -0.11
N GLY A 620 12.08 51.21 -0.34
CA GLY A 620 12.84 50.40 0.63
C GLY A 620 12.38 48.94 0.79
N ARG A 621 11.10 48.62 0.49
CA ARG A 621 10.48 47.29 0.60
C ARG A 621 10.95 46.38 -0.53
N GLN A 622 11.29 45.12 -0.24
CA GLN A 622 11.53 44.12 -1.30
C GLN A 622 10.22 43.46 -1.69
N LEU A 623 9.90 43.52 -2.99
CA LEU A 623 8.70 42.96 -3.58
C LEU A 623 9.05 41.80 -4.50
N PHE A 624 8.27 40.73 -4.42
CA PHE A 624 8.25 39.68 -5.43
C PHE A 624 7.07 39.92 -6.36
N ILE A 625 7.35 40.03 -7.66
CA ILE A 625 6.38 40.40 -8.70
C ILE A 625 6.28 39.28 -9.73
N LYS A 626 5.06 38.83 -10.05
CA LYS A 626 4.77 37.90 -11.14
C LYS A 626 4.01 38.62 -12.25
N TYR A 627 4.43 38.42 -13.48
CA TYR A 627 3.85 38.98 -14.70
C TYR A 627 3.33 37.82 -15.55
N ARG A 628 2.07 37.90 -16.00
CA ARG A 628 1.46 36.89 -16.87
C ARG A 628 0.68 37.57 -17.98
N LYS A 629 0.90 37.17 -19.23
CA LYS A 629 0.08 37.61 -20.35
C LYS A 629 -1.32 36.98 -20.29
N ALA A 630 -2.30 37.72 -20.77
CA ALA A 630 -3.64 37.29 -21.13
C ALA A 630 -4.04 38.03 -22.42
N LEU A 631 -4.95 37.44 -23.19
CA LEU A 631 -5.61 38.13 -24.30
C LEU A 631 -6.99 38.58 -23.83
N VAL A 632 -7.33 39.85 -24.10
CA VAL A 632 -8.63 40.43 -23.77
C VAL A 632 -9.12 41.15 -25.01
N ASP A 633 -10.19 40.62 -25.62
CA ASP A 633 -10.75 41.09 -26.90
C ASP A 633 -9.69 41.28 -28.01
N GLY A 634 -8.72 40.36 -28.04
CA GLY A 634 -7.58 40.36 -28.97
C GLY A 634 -6.38 41.22 -28.54
N GLN A 635 -6.53 42.12 -27.56
CA GLN A 635 -5.44 42.95 -27.08
C GLN A 635 -4.53 42.22 -26.07
N SER A 636 -3.23 42.40 -26.23
CA SER A 636 -2.23 41.85 -25.30
C SER A 636 -2.27 42.57 -23.96
N THR A 637 -2.64 41.83 -22.92
CA THR A 637 -2.82 42.34 -21.56
C THR A 637 -1.88 41.61 -20.61
N VAL A 638 -1.32 42.30 -19.62
CA VAL A 638 -0.41 41.72 -18.63
C VAL A 638 -0.98 41.88 -17.23
N VAL A 639 -1.34 40.76 -16.62
CA VAL A 639 -1.72 40.69 -15.21
C VAL A 639 -0.44 40.66 -14.38
N VAL A 640 -0.25 41.69 -13.57
CA VAL A 640 0.88 41.84 -12.64
C VAL A 640 0.38 41.61 -11.23
N THR A 641 1.02 40.72 -10.48
CA THR A 641 0.75 40.53 -9.04
C THR A 641 2.01 40.71 -8.23
N ALA A 642 1.95 41.50 -7.15
CA ALA A 642 3.09 41.78 -6.29
C ALA A 642 2.77 41.46 -4.82
N ARG A 643 3.78 41.01 -4.07
CA ARG A 643 3.69 40.81 -2.61
C ARG A 643 4.96 41.32 -1.93
N THR A 644 4.82 41.84 -0.72
CA THR A 644 5.98 42.12 0.15
C THR A 644 6.65 40.83 0.60
N MET A 645 7.98 40.81 0.59
CA MET A 645 8.77 39.77 1.24
C MET A 645 8.98 40.15 2.71
N SER A 646 8.69 39.23 3.63
CA SER A 646 8.93 39.42 5.07
C SER A 646 10.43 39.35 5.37
N SER A 647 10.99 40.36 6.02
CA SER A 647 12.42 40.49 6.34
C SER A 647 12.95 39.53 7.42
N ALA A 648 12.20 38.46 7.74
CA ALA A 648 12.40 37.62 8.92
C ALA A 648 13.00 36.23 8.64
N ALA A 649 13.43 35.96 7.39
CA ALA A 649 14.01 34.68 7.00
C ALA A 649 15.04 34.87 5.86
N THR A 650 16.21 35.42 6.18
CA THR A 650 17.36 35.44 5.27
C THR A 650 18.13 34.13 5.33
N LEU A 651 17.52 33.05 4.84
CA LEU A 651 18.28 31.93 4.29
C LEU A 651 19.17 32.45 3.14
N PRO A 652 20.33 31.83 2.86
CA PRO A 652 21.16 32.21 1.72
C PRO A 652 20.37 32.20 0.41
N LEU A 653 20.44 33.32 -0.32
CA LEU A 653 19.79 33.47 -1.62
C LEU A 653 20.30 32.41 -2.60
N GLY A 654 19.43 31.49 -3.03
CA GLY A 654 19.73 30.50 -4.05
C GLY A 654 19.70 29.03 -3.61
N LEU A 655 19.34 28.71 -2.36
CA LEU A 655 19.09 27.31 -1.98
C LEU A 655 17.94 26.70 -2.82
N PRO A 656 18.06 25.42 -3.27
CA PRO A 656 16.98 24.73 -3.97
C PRO A 656 15.68 24.64 -3.14
N PRO A 657 14.49 24.56 -3.78
CA PRO A 657 13.21 24.40 -3.08
C PRO A 657 13.18 23.20 -2.13
N GLU A 658 13.82 22.10 -2.50
CA GLU A 658 13.89 20.85 -1.75
C GLU A 658 14.71 21.03 -0.47
N VAL A 659 15.87 21.70 -0.58
CA VAL A 659 16.72 22.07 0.57
C VAL A 659 15.98 23.04 1.49
N THR A 660 15.21 23.98 0.92
CA THR A 660 14.39 24.94 1.68
C THR A 660 13.27 24.23 2.46
N ALA A 661 12.63 23.20 1.90
CA ALA A 661 11.64 22.38 2.60
C ALA A 661 12.26 21.59 3.76
N ILE A 662 13.40 20.93 3.53
CA ILE A 662 14.16 20.21 4.58
C ILE A 662 14.59 21.16 5.70
N ALA A 663 15.09 22.35 5.35
CA ALA A 663 15.47 23.39 6.30
C ALA A 663 14.30 23.78 7.23
N HIS A 664 13.09 23.89 6.68
CA HIS A 664 11.90 24.25 7.46
C HIS A 664 11.43 23.12 8.39
N VAL A 665 11.48 21.87 7.94
CA VAL A 665 11.16 20.68 8.75
C VAL A 665 12.08 20.58 9.98
N ILE A 666 13.36 20.96 9.81
CA ILE A 666 14.36 20.98 10.88
C ILE A 666 14.14 22.17 11.83
N GLU A 667 13.97 23.40 11.32
CA GLU A 667 13.69 24.60 12.13
C GLU A 667 12.42 24.46 12.99
N LYS A 668 11.39 23.81 12.44
CA LYS A 668 10.13 23.55 13.14
C LYS A 668 10.21 22.39 14.13
N ASP A 669 11.38 21.76 14.26
CA ASP A 669 11.65 20.61 15.13
C ASP A 669 10.69 19.42 14.86
N VAL A 670 10.17 19.33 13.62
CA VAL A 670 9.10 18.39 13.23
C VAL A 670 9.57 16.95 13.40
N ILE A 671 10.80 16.65 12.95
CA ILE A 671 11.35 15.30 13.08
C ILE A 671 11.49 14.91 14.56
N ARG A 672 11.87 15.82 15.46
CA ARG A 672 11.90 15.54 16.91
C ARG A 672 10.49 15.38 17.49
N GLN A 673 9.51 16.16 17.04
CA GLN A 673 8.09 16.03 17.40
C GLN A 673 7.41 14.78 16.81
N MET A 674 8.01 14.16 15.78
CA MET A 674 7.58 12.93 15.12
C MET A 674 8.43 11.70 15.50
N LEU A 675 9.51 11.87 16.29
CA LEU A 675 10.37 10.80 16.82
C LEU A 675 10.43 10.77 18.36
N GLY A 676 9.91 11.78 19.07
CA GLY A 676 9.82 11.84 20.54
C GLY A 676 11.15 11.99 21.29
N PHE A 677 12.28 11.82 20.61
CA PHE A 677 13.62 11.92 21.19
C PHE A 677 13.95 13.36 21.63
N GLU A 678 13.84 13.67 22.93
CA GLU A 678 14.24 15.00 23.43
C GLU A 678 15.70 15.36 23.16
N THR A 679 16.57 14.35 22.99
CA THR A 679 18.02 14.48 22.78
C THR A 679 18.47 14.65 21.32
N PHE A 680 17.57 14.53 20.35
CA PHE A 680 17.91 14.43 18.92
C PHE A 680 18.35 15.79 18.34
N LYS A 681 19.61 15.89 17.92
CA LYS A 681 20.18 17.11 17.32
C LYS A 681 20.30 16.94 15.81
N MET A 682 19.82 17.94 15.08
CA MET A 682 19.88 18.02 13.62
C MET A 682 20.49 19.35 13.17
N TRP A 683 21.48 19.27 12.28
CA TRP A 683 21.96 20.41 11.49
C TRP A 683 21.89 20.06 10.00
N LEU A 684 21.29 20.93 9.20
CA LEU A 684 21.51 20.98 7.75
C LEU A 684 22.68 21.93 7.51
N VAL A 685 23.72 21.47 6.79
CA VAL A 685 24.93 22.25 6.55
C VAL A 685 25.35 22.23 5.08
N ASP A 686 26.03 23.28 4.62
CA ASP A 686 26.79 23.26 3.37
C ASP A 686 28.30 23.42 3.64
N TYR A 687 29.14 23.04 2.68
CA TYR A 687 30.59 23.20 2.79
C TYR A 687 31.06 24.24 1.77
N PRO A 688 31.02 25.55 2.10
CA PRO A 688 31.47 26.60 1.20
C PRO A 688 32.98 26.54 0.91
N GLN A 689 33.77 25.99 1.84
CA GLN A 689 35.21 25.74 1.69
C GLN A 689 35.60 24.51 2.51
N LEU A 690 35.81 23.35 1.88
CA LEU A 690 36.23 22.13 2.60
C LEU A 690 37.55 22.39 3.38
N PRO A 691 37.68 21.95 4.64
CA PRO A 691 36.75 21.09 5.41
C PRO A 691 35.71 21.87 6.24
N VAL A 692 35.61 23.20 6.12
CA VAL A 692 34.71 24.04 6.92
C VAL A 692 33.28 23.97 6.38
N PHE A 693 32.37 23.52 7.24
CA PHE A 693 30.92 23.62 6.99
C PHE A 693 30.32 24.91 7.57
N ARG A 694 29.15 25.28 7.06
CA ARG A 694 28.26 26.34 7.53
C ARG A 694 26.89 25.76 7.82
N VAL A 695 26.27 26.14 8.93
CA VAL A 695 24.89 25.71 9.24
C VAL A 695 23.89 26.50 8.38
N LEU A 696 23.06 25.79 7.62
CA LEU A 696 21.93 26.35 6.87
C LEU A 696 20.64 26.35 7.69
N SER A 697 20.42 25.29 8.47
CA SER A 697 19.25 25.12 9.36
C SER A 697 19.62 24.22 10.54
N SER A 698 18.97 24.43 11.68
CA SER A 698 19.18 23.68 12.91
C SER A 698 17.88 23.52 13.71
N ASN A 699 17.75 22.44 14.47
CA ASN A 699 16.63 22.27 15.40
C ASN A 699 16.97 22.83 16.80
N ALA A 700 15.95 23.02 17.65
CA ALA A 700 16.14 23.66 18.96
C ALA A 700 17.13 22.90 19.87
N ALA A 701 17.14 21.57 19.81
CA ALA A 701 18.09 20.74 20.56
C ALA A 701 19.54 20.84 20.04
N ALA A 702 19.73 21.05 18.73
CA ALA A 702 21.04 21.26 18.12
C ALA A 702 21.61 22.67 18.38
N ALA A 703 20.75 23.68 18.43
CA ALA A 703 21.16 25.05 18.79
C ALA A 703 21.50 25.18 20.29
N ALA A 704 20.76 24.47 21.16
CA ALA A 704 21.01 24.45 22.60
C ALA A 704 22.40 23.91 22.99
N LEU A 705 23.04 23.07 22.17
CA LEU A 705 24.43 22.61 22.39
C LEU A 705 25.44 23.76 22.43
N PHE A 706 25.18 24.84 21.69
CA PHE A 706 26.03 26.03 21.62
C PHE A 706 25.48 27.19 22.46
N HIS A 707 24.42 26.95 23.23
CA HIS A 707 23.64 27.96 23.97
C HIS A 707 23.02 29.05 23.06
N LEU A 708 22.68 28.70 21.81
CA LEU A 708 22.08 29.59 20.81
C LEU A 708 20.62 29.21 20.51
N THR A 709 19.87 30.13 19.90
CA THR A 709 18.62 29.79 19.18
C THR A 709 18.92 29.31 17.76
N PRO A 710 18.03 28.53 17.10
CA PRO A 710 18.21 28.13 15.71
C PRO A 710 18.47 29.31 14.76
N SER A 711 17.78 30.43 14.97
CA SER A 711 17.94 31.66 14.18
C SER A 711 19.29 32.36 14.34
N GLU A 712 20.02 32.11 15.43
CA GLU A 712 21.37 32.64 15.66
C GLU A 712 22.45 31.68 15.14
N LEU A 713 22.19 30.38 15.22
CA LEU A 713 23.08 29.34 14.70
C LEU A 713 23.07 29.25 13.16
N ASN A 714 21.92 29.51 12.52
CA ASN A 714 21.79 29.48 11.07
C ASN A 714 22.66 30.60 10.42
N GLY A 715 23.62 30.20 9.60
CA GLY A 715 24.57 31.07 8.90
C GLY A 715 26.01 31.00 9.43
N MET A 716 26.22 30.51 10.66
CA MET A 716 27.56 30.38 11.27
C MET A 716 28.41 29.31 10.57
N ILE A 717 29.71 29.54 10.44
CA ILE A 717 30.68 28.50 10.04
C ILE A 717 31.16 27.70 11.27
N ALA A 718 31.63 26.48 11.05
CA ALA A 718 32.07 25.59 12.13
C ALA A 718 33.23 26.18 12.98
N LEU A 719 34.02 27.10 12.42
CA LEU A 719 35.05 27.84 13.17
C LEU A 719 34.44 28.82 14.18
N ASP A 720 33.31 29.46 13.87
CA ASP A 720 32.57 30.33 14.79
C ASP A 720 31.98 29.53 15.96
N LEU A 721 31.72 28.24 15.72
CA LEU A 721 31.25 27.25 16.72
C LEU A 721 32.40 26.61 17.52
N GLY A 722 33.64 27.09 17.33
CA GLY A 722 34.81 26.67 18.11
C GLY A 722 35.46 25.34 17.70
N TYR A 723 35.06 24.74 16.57
CA TYR A 723 35.69 23.49 16.12
C TYR A 723 37.14 23.73 15.66
N PRO A 724 38.13 22.98 16.16
CA PRO A 724 39.50 23.08 15.65
C PRO A 724 39.60 22.52 14.23
N MET A 725 40.42 23.14 13.38
CA MET A 725 40.56 22.76 11.96
C MET A 725 40.95 21.29 11.77
N GLU A 726 41.75 20.73 12.69
CA GLU A 726 42.15 19.32 12.69
C GLU A 726 40.99 18.33 12.92
N GLU A 727 39.87 18.79 13.52
CA GLU A 727 38.66 17.99 13.68
C GLU A 727 37.72 18.12 12.50
N LEU A 728 37.63 19.32 11.92
CA LEU A 728 36.94 19.54 10.66
C LEU A 728 37.57 18.69 9.54
N GLN A 729 38.90 18.64 9.46
CA GLN A 729 39.60 17.77 8.51
C GLN A 729 39.31 16.28 8.79
N ARG A 730 39.37 15.81 10.04
CA ARG A 730 39.01 14.43 10.41
C ARG A 730 37.56 14.06 10.07
N LEU A 731 36.61 14.99 10.28
CA LEU A 731 35.20 14.84 9.89
C LEU A 731 35.04 14.76 8.37
N ASN A 732 35.72 15.64 7.63
CA ASN A 732 35.74 15.66 6.17
C ASN A 732 36.33 14.36 5.59
N ASP A 733 37.45 13.89 6.12
CA ASP A 733 38.13 12.69 5.60
C ASP A 733 37.30 11.43 5.89
N ALA A 734 36.66 11.35 7.06
CA ALA A 734 35.67 10.33 7.35
C ALA A 734 34.48 10.40 6.38
N LEU A 735 33.87 11.58 6.21
CA LEU A 735 32.78 11.85 5.27
C LEU A 735 33.11 11.37 3.84
N CYS A 736 34.26 11.76 3.30
CA CYS A 736 34.71 11.33 1.98
C CYS A 736 34.98 9.81 1.90
N SER A 737 35.47 9.18 2.96
CA SER A 737 35.75 7.74 2.98
C SER A 737 34.49 6.85 3.04
N TYR A 738 33.37 7.38 3.56
CA TYR A 738 32.09 6.66 3.68
C TYR A 738 31.04 7.06 2.64
N LEU A 739 31.31 8.05 1.78
CA LEU A 739 30.39 8.53 0.76
C LEU A 739 30.24 7.51 -0.39
N ASN A 740 29.06 6.91 -0.49
CA ASN A 740 28.72 6.02 -1.60
C ASN A 740 28.59 6.84 -2.91
N PRO A 741 29.38 6.57 -3.96
CA PRO A 741 29.40 7.40 -5.16
C PRO A 741 28.12 7.31 -6.01
N SER A 742 27.32 6.25 -5.92
CA SER A 742 26.09 6.11 -6.72
C SER A 742 24.85 6.70 -6.06
N THR A 743 24.79 6.75 -4.72
CA THR A 743 23.68 7.36 -3.98
C THR A 743 23.99 8.75 -3.42
N GLN A 744 25.28 9.11 -3.33
CA GLN A 744 25.78 10.32 -2.66
C GLN A 744 25.34 10.40 -1.18
N ILE A 745 25.21 9.23 -0.54
CA ILE A 745 24.90 9.06 0.89
C ILE A 745 26.15 8.46 1.57
N ALA A 746 26.55 9.04 2.70
CA ALA A 746 27.45 8.44 3.68
C ALA A 746 26.68 8.19 4.97
N ALA A 747 27.05 7.15 5.71
CA ALA A 747 26.60 6.92 7.08
C ALA A 747 27.79 6.49 7.92
N TYR A 748 28.18 7.29 8.92
CA TYR A 748 29.33 7.00 9.78
C TYR A 748 29.14 7.53 11.19
N SER A 749 29.68 6.81 12.17
CA SER A 749 29.80 7.30 13.55
C SER A 749 31.24 7.73 13.82
N THR A 750 31.41 8.84 14.54
CA THR A 750 32.72 9.30 14.99
C THR A 750 32.62 9.92 16.38
N TYR A 751 33.76 10.00 17.06
CA TYR A 751 33.90 10.66 18.33
C TYR A 751 34.55 12.03 18.11
N VAL A 752 33.79 13.10 18.36
CA VAL A 752 34.27 14.48 18.37
C VAL A 752 34.54 14.83 19.84
N PRO A 753 35.79 15.11 20.28
CA PRO A 753 36.11 15.39 21.69
C PRO A 753 35.28 16.48 22.38
N HIS A 754 34.62 17.34 21.62
CA HIS A 754 33.76 18.43 22.10
C HIS A 754 32.25 18.15 22.00
N LEU A 755 31.82 16.95 21.55
CA LEU A 755 30.42 16.50 21.54
C LEU A 755 30.31 15.03 22.00
N PRO A 756 29.23 14.65 22.72
CA PRO A 756 28.90 13.24 22.89
C PRO A 756 28.58 12.59 21.52
N ASN A 757 28.65 11.26 21.43
CA ASN A 757 28.84 10.51 20.19
C ASN A 757 27.92 10.97 19.03
N THR A 758 28.47 11.13 17.83
CA THR A 758 27.72 11.61 16.66
C THR A 758 27.66 10.57 15.55
N SER A 759 26.54 10.55 14.81
CA SER A 759 26.17 9.53 13.81
C SER A 759 25.64 10.23 12.57
N HIS A 760 26.54 10.52 11.63
CA HIS A 760 26.36 11.45 10.52
C HIS A 760 25.70 10.76 9.31
N TYR A 761 24.84 11.49 8.60
CA TYR A 761 24.16 11.07 7.37
C TYR A 761 24.35 12.14 6.27
N VAL A 762 24.11 11.80 5.00
CA VAL A 762 24.39 12.69 3.85
C VAL A 762 23.34 12.55 2.75
N VAL A 763 23.12 13.65 2.02
CA VAL A 763 22.36 13.77 0.77
C VAL A 763 23.19 14.67 -0.16
N PRO A 764 23.18 14.51 -1.50
CA PRO A 764 23.99 15.35 -2.39
C PRO A 764 23.62 16.84 -2.32
N GLY A 765 24.64 17.70 -2.35
CA GLY A 765 24.51 19.17 -2.44
C GLY A 765 24.33 19.91 -1.12
N CYS A 766 23.64 19.32 -0.13
CA CYS A 766 23.50 19.84 1.24
C CYS A 766 23.48 18.67 2.24
N PHE A 767 24.25 18.78 3.31
CA PHE A 767 24.61 17.66 4.19
C PHE A 767 23.74 17.69 5.46
N LEU A 768 23.08 16.57 5.78
CA LEU A 768 22.22 16.46 6.95
C LEU A 768 22.95 15.78 8.11
N ILE A 769 23.67 16.58 8.92
CA ILE A 769 24.33 16.07 10.12
C ILE A 769 23.26 15.76 11.18
N LEU A 770 23.04 14.47 11.39
CA LEU A 770 22.39 13.94 12.58
C LEU A 770 23.43 13.70 13.67
N ALA A 771 23.03 13.85 14.92
CA ALA A 771 23.82 13.45 16.08
C ALA A 771 22.96 12.64 17.05
N ILE A 772 23.30 11.36 17.18
CA ILE A 772 22.64 10.36 18.02
C ILE A 772 23.71 9.73 18.91
N ASP A 773 23.55 9.92 20.22
CA ASP A 773 24.52 9.58 21.25
C ASP A 773 24.47 8.07 21.57
N ASN A 774 25.32 7.30 20.88
CA ASN A 774 25.30 5.84 20.84
C ASN A 774 26.69 5.24 21.13
N GLU A 775 26.73 4.07 21.79
CA GLU A 775 27.96 3.32 22.08
C GLU A 775 28.06 1.98 21.29
N ILE A 776 29.30 1.48 21.01
CA ILE A 776 29.69 0.08 20.60
C ILE A 776 29.83 -0.23 19.05
N ARG A 777 30.50 -1.35 18.62
CA ARG A 777 31.23 -1.57 17.30
C ARG A 777 30.78 -2.82 16.39
N PRO A 778 31.15 -3.01 15.05
CA PRO A 778 30.49 -3.94 14.04
C PRO A 778 31.31 -4.79 12.94
N ARG A 779 30.69 -5.67 12.04
CA ARG A 779 31.21 -6.27 10.69
C ARG A 779 30.25 -7.09 9.67
N LEU A 780 30.72 -8.07 8.79
CA LEU A 780 30.22 -8.39 7.36
C LEU A 780 29.91 -9.90 6.84
N THR A 781 29.95 -10.26 5.50
CA THR A 781 28.96 -11.13 4.67
C THR A 781 29.36 -12.00 3.38
N GLY A 782 28.42 -12.77 2.67
CA GLY A 782 28.54 -13.42 1.27
C GLY A 782 27.38 -14.40 0.66
N PRO A 783 27.21 -14.71 -0.70
CA PRO A 783 26.03 -15.45 -1.37
C PRO A 783 26.15 -16.38 -2.71
N LEU A 784 25.02 -16.96 -3.29
CA LEU A 784 24.68 -17.60 -4.68
C LEU A 784 24.98 -19.13 -5.05
N PRO A 785 24.58 -19.88 -6.19
CA PRO A 785 23.67 -19.80 -7.42
C PRO A 785 22.80 -21.10 -7.87
N ASN A 786 22.32 -21.31 -9.17
CA ASN A 786 21.22 -22.29 -9.69
C ASN A 786 21.40 -23.11 -11.07
N VAL A 787 20.51 -24.09 -11.50
CA VAL A 787 20.50 -24.93 -12.81
C VAL A 787 19.11 -25.52 -13.40
N THR A 788 19.03 -26.48 -14.42
CA THR A 788 17.86 -26.82 -15.38
C THR A 788 17.60 -28.33 -15.92
N PRO A 789 16.51 -28.72 -16.73
CA PRO A 789 16.01 -30.12 -17.08
C PRO A 789 15.49 -30.55 -18.56
N VAL A 790 14.99 -31.83 -18.84
CA VAL A 790 14.36 -32.48 -20.10
C VAL A 790 13.29 -33.63 -19.78
N PHE A 791 12.39 -34.06 -20.71
CA PHE A 791 11.42 -35.22 -20.58
C PHE A 791 11.97 -36.62 -20.98
N SER A 792 11.44 -37.73 -20.43
CA SER A 792 11.94 -39.12 -20.70
C SER A 792 10.87 -40.23 -20.82
N ASP A 793 11.17 -41.28 -21.60
CA ASP A 793 10.25 -42.41 -21.89
C ASP A 793 9.85 -43.24 -20.66
N HIS A 794 10.65 -43.21 -19.60
CA HIS A 794 10.41 -43.92 -18.34
C HIS A 794 9.89 -42.99 -17.23
N GLN A 795 9.37 -41.82 -17.60
CA GLN A 795 8.80 -40.90 -16.63
C GLN A 795 7.62 -41.55 -15.90
N THR A 796 7.68 -41.49 -14.57
CA THR A 796 6.61 -41.92 -13.68
C THR A 796 5.97 -40.69 -13.04
N TRP A 797 4.64 -40.66 -13.00
CA TRP A 797 3.89 -39.59 -12.35
C TRP A 797 3.29 -40.09 -11.04
N GLY A 798 3.63 -39.39 -9.95
CA GLY A 798 2.89 -39.48 -8.69
C GLY A 798 1.45 -38.98 -8.86
N ARG A 799 0.57 -39.36 -7.92
CA ARG A 799 -0.88 -39.14 -8.05
C ARG A 799 -1.28 -37.69 -8.32
N SER A 800 -0.61 -36.70 -7.68
CA SER A 800 -0.88 -35.28 -7.93
C SER A 800 -0.44 -34.86 -9.32
N MET A 801 0.84 -35.07 -9.67
CA MET A 801 1.39 -34.78 -11.01
C MET A 801 0.55 -35.39 -12.13
N TRP A 802 -0.04 -36.57 -11.91
CA TRP A 802 -0.94 -37.19 -12.86
C TRP A 802 -2.33 -36.56 -12.90
N ASP A 803 -2.88 -36.07 -11.79
CA ASP A 803 -4.09 -35.22 -11.84
C ASP A 803 -3.80 -33.90 -12.58
N ASP A 804 -2.63 -33.28 -12.37
CA ASP A 804 -2.20 -32.04 -13.04
C ASP A 804 -2.05 -32.25 -14.56
N VAL A 805 -1.41 -33.34 -14.99
CA VAL A 805 -1.33 -33.74 -16.41
C VAL A 805 -2.72 -34.01 -17.00
N VAL A 806 -3.63 -34.64 -16.24
CA VAL A 806 -5.02 -34.90 -16.68
C VAL A 806 -5.81 -33.60 -16.83
N GLU A 807 -5.62 -32.59 -15.98
CA GLU A 807 -6.25 -31.27 -16.12
C GLU A 807 -5.79 -30.56 -17.41
N ASN A 808 -4.47 -30.51 -17.64
CA ASN A 808 -3.90 -29.93 -18.86
C ASN A 808 -4.36 -30.66 -20.13
N CYS A 809 -4.37 -32.01 -20.12
CA CYS A 809 -4.92 -32.80 -21.21
C CYS A 809 -6.42 -32.53 -21.44
N LEU A 810 -7.23 -32.36 -20.39
CA LEU A 810 -8.67 -32.07 -20.54
C LEU A 810 -8.92 -30.72 -21.22
N HIS A 811 -8.19 -29.66 -20.84
CA HIS A 811 -8.26 -28.36 -21.50
C HIS A 811 -7.86 -28.45 -22.98
N TYR A 812 -6.79 -29.19 -23.31
CA TYR A 812 -6.36 -29.36 -24.70
C TYR A 812 -7.37 -30.18 -25.54
N ILE A 813 -7.85 -31.30 -25.01
CA ILE A 813 -8.78 -32.24 -25.67
C ILE A 813 -10.18 -31.62 -25.90
N TYR A 814 -10.58 -30.61 -25.10
CA TYR A 814 -11.81 -29.87 -25.33
C TYR A 814 -11.84 -29.21 -26.72
N HIS A 815 -10.76 -28.52 -27.09
CA HIS A 815 -10.58 -27.90 -28.40
C HIS A 815 -10.22 -28.92 -29.50
N HIS A 816 -9.54 -30.03 -29.14
CA HIS A 816 -9.03 -31.03 -30.07
C HIS A 816 -9.89 -32.30 -30.08
N SER A 817 -11.01 -32.23 -30.81
CA SER A 817 -12.05 -33.28 -30.84
C SER A 817 -11.58 -34.65 -31.31
N GLN A 818 -10.46 -34.74 -32.07
CA GLN A 818 -9.88 -36.01 -32.54
C GLN A 818 -9.43 -36.94 -31.39
N TYR A 819 -9.22 -36.41 -30.19
CA TYR A 819 -8.89 -37.21 -29.00
C TYR A 819 -10.14 -37.71 -28.23
N THR A 820 -11.35 -37.23 -28.58
CA THR A 820 -12.60 -37.61 -27.92
C THR A 820 -13.39 -38.68 -28.67
N THR A 821 -14.11 -39.54 -27.95
CA THR A 821 -15.10 -40.46 -28.51
C THR A 821 -16.48 -40.26 -27.86
N ASN A 822 -17.54 -40.42 -28.66
CA ASN A 822 -18.94 -40.40 -28.17
C ASN A 822 -19.41 -41.81 -27.75
N VAL A 823 -18.63 -42.85 -28.09
CA VAL A 823 -18.84 -44.26 -27.71
C VAL A 823 -17.89 -44.64 -26.58
N ARG A 824 -18.38 -45.32 -25.54
CA ARG A 824 -17.54 -45.81 -24.44
C ARG A 824 -16.73 -47.02 -24.93
N LYS A 825 -15.40 -47.00 -24.74
CA LYS A 825 -14.54 -48.12 -25.15
C LYS A 825 -14.68 -49.26 -24.15
N THR A 826 -14.74 -50.50 -24.64
CA THR A 826 -14.51 -51.70 -23.82
C THR A 826 -13.05 -51.76 -23.35
N LEU A 827 -12.78 -52.55 -22.32
CA LEU A 827 -11.41 -52.78 -21.85
C LEU A 827 -10.63 -53.65 -22.85
N PRO A 828 -9.43 -53.23 -23.30
CA PRO A 828 -8.59 -54.04 -24.17
C PRO A 828 -8.01 -55.24 -23.41
N ILE A 829 -7.68 -56.32 -24.12
CA ILE A 829 -7.23 -57.59 -23.52
C ILE A 829 -5.87 -57.41 -22.84
N GLU A 830 -5.01 -56.59 -23.45
CA GLU A 830 -3.68 -56.21 -22.99
C GLU A 830 -3.72 -55.59 -21.57
N PHE A 831 -4.74 -54.75 -21.30
CA PHE A 831 -4.99 -54.15 -19.99
C PHE A 831 -5.48 -55.17 -18.94
N LEU A 832 -6.19 -56.21 -19.37
CA LEU A 832 -6.65 -57.27 -18.47
C LEU A 832 -5.51 -58.25 -18.13
N SER A 833 -4.51 -58.40 -19.01
CA SER A 833 -3.34 -59.27 -18.80
C SER A 833 -2.24 -58.66 -17.90
N ASP A 834 -2.00 -57.35 -17.93
CA ASP A 834 -0.99 -56.68 -17.09
C ASP A 834 -1.62 -55.70 -16.10
N ASP A 835 -1.42 -55.94 -14.79
CA ASP A 835 -1.96 -55.07 -13.75
C ASP A 835 -1.27 -53.69 -13.66
N LYS A 836 -0.08 -53.56 -14.25
CA LYS A 836 0.68 -52.31 -14.32
C LYS A 836 0.18 -51.36 -15.42
N MET A 837 -0.63 -51.84 -16.36
CA MET A 837 -1.22 -51.03 -17.42
C MET A 837 -2.26 -50.03 -16.89
N VAL A 838 -2.41 -48.93 -17.63
CA VAL A 838 -3.35 -47.84 -17.36
C VAL A 838 -4.08 -47.52 -18.66
N PHE A 839 -5.35 -47.91 -18.75
CA PHE A 839 -6.18 -47.66 -19.94
C PHE A 839 -6.99 -46.38 -19.75
N CYS A 840 -6.83 -45.44 -20.68
CA CYS A 840 -7.47 -44.13 -20.64
C CYS A 840 -8.07 -43.78 -22.00
N TYR A 841 -9.21 -43.09 -22.00
CA TYR A 841 -9.70 -42.38 -23.18
C TYR A 841 -10.53 -41.15 -22.78
N ALA A 842 -10.64 -40.17 -23.68
CA ALA A 842 -11.51 -39.04 -23.49
C ALA A 842 -12.90 -39.28 -24.11
N TYR A 843 -13.95 -38.88 -23.40
CA TYR A 843 -15.35 -39.15 -23.72
C TYR A 843 -16.15 -37.85 -23.75
N ARG A 844 -17.03 -37.68 -24.75
CA ARG A 844 -17.79 -36.43 -24.99
C ARG A 844 -19.30 -36.71 -25.08
N ASN A 845 -19.90 -37.14 -23.96
CA ASN A 845 -21.34 -37.27 -23.76
C ASN A 845 -21.68 -37.38 -22.26
N GLU A 846 -22.95 -37.59 -21.88
CA GLU A 846 -23.41 -37.63 -20.49
C GLU A 846 -22.58 -38.52 -19.53
N LYS A 847 -22.43 -38.04 -18.29
CA LYS A 847 -21.58 -38.63 -17.23
C LYS A 847 -21.94 -40.07 -16.89
N GLU A 848 -23.21 -40.37 -16.71
CA GLU A 848 -23.68 -41.59 -16.06
C GLU A 848 -24.02 -42.67 -17.11
N GLY A 849 -23.71 -43.93 -16.82
CA GLY A 849 -23.90 -45.05 -17.76
C GLY A 849 -23.01 -46.26 -17.47
N THR A 850 -23.45 -47.43 -17.92
CA THR A 850 -22.87 -48.75 -17.62
C THR A 850 -22.43 -49.53 -18.87
N HIS A 851 -22.44 -48.90 -20.05
CA HIS A 851 -22.20 -49.53 -21.35
C HIS A 851 -20.73 -49.93 -21.67
N ASP A 852 -19.87 -50.09 -20.66
CA ASP A 852 -18.52 -50.65 -20.81
C ASP A 852 -18.43 -52.14 -20.42
N GLY A 853 -19.57 -52.75 -20.06
CA GLY A 853 -19.71 -54.20 -19.84
C GLY A 853 -19.56 -54.69 -18.40
N TYR A 854 -19.33 -53.78 -17.44
CA TYR A 854 -19.04 -54.14 -16.05
C TYR A 854 -20.00 -53.51 -15.02
N ASN A 855 -20.26 -54.22 -13.93
CA ASN A 855 -21.19 -53.81 -12.87
C ASN A 855 -20.53 -52.89 -11.82
N TRP A 856 -20.34 -51.63 -12.21
CA TRP A 856 -19.62 -50.60 -11.44
C TRP A 856 -20.35 -50.11 -10.18
N LYS A 857 -19.79 -50.45 -9.01
CA LYS A 857 -20.18 -49.88 -7.70
C LYS A 857 -19.52 -48.51 -7.51
N SER A 858 -20.29 -47.45 -7.28
CA SER A 858 -19.77 -46.08 -7.08
C SER A 858 -19.04 -45.92 -5.73
N SER A 859 -18.03 -45.06 -5.67
CA SER A 859 -17.54 -44.49 -4.41
C SER A 859 -18.58 -43.57 -3.76
N ARG A 860 -18.40 -43.26 -2.46
CA ARG A 860 -19.16 -42.19 -1.80
C ARG A 860 -18.68 -40.83 -2.32
N GLY A 861 -19.59 -40.09 -2.94
CA GLY A 861 -19.38 -38.69 -3.34
C GLY A 861 -18.54 -38.47 -4.60
N VAL A 862 -18.55 -37.21 -5.06
CA VAL A 862 -17.56 -36.64 -5.98
C VAL A 862 -16.43 -36.06 -5.12
N LEU A 863 -15.19 -36.25 -5.56
CA LEU A 863 -14.02 -35.68 -4.92
C LEU A 863 -13.51 -34.50 -5.76
N SER A 864 -13.21 -33.38 -5.11
CA SER A 864 -12.39 -32.31 -5.69
C SER A 864 -10.91 -32.66 -5.56
N SER A 865 -10.10 -32.17 -6.48
CA SER A 865 -8.63 -32.12 -6.38
C SER A 865 -8.20 -30.73 -5.91
N ALA A 866 -6.89 -30.49 -5.83
CA ALA A 866 -6.40 -29.13 -6.08
C ALA A 866 -6.75 -28.72 -7.53
N GLY A 867 -6.90 -27.43 -7.81
CA GLY A 867 -7.37 -26.96 -9.13
C GLY A 867 -8.89 -27.07 -9.32
N ARG A 868 -9.34 -27.10 -10.59
CA ARG A 868 -10.76 -27.16 -10.98
C ARG A 868 -11.24 -28.61 -11.17
N LEU A 869 -10.31 -29.55 -11.17
CA LEU A 869 -10.50 -30.96 -11.50
C LEU A 869 -11.29 -31.74 -10.43
N LYS A 870 -12.43 -32.30 -10.85
CA LYS A 870 -13.28 -33.20 -10.07
C LYS A 870 -13.16 -34.64 -10.57
N LYS A 871 -13.32 -35.60 -9.66
CA LYS A 871 -13.23 -37.02 -9.96
C LYS A 871 -14.25 -37.87 -9.18
N LYS A 872 -14.83 -38.85 -9.87
CA LYS A 872 -15.74 -39.87 -9.29
C LYS A 872 -15.12 -41.25 -9.54
N TYR A 873 -15.00 -42.06 -8.48
CA TYR A 873 -14.43 -43.40 -8.57
C TYR A 873 -15.54 -44.47 -8.61
N HIS A 874 -15.27 -45.52 -9.36
CA HIS A 874 -16.12 -46.70 -9.47
C HIS A 874 -15.26 -47.96 -9.37
N TYR A 875 -15.82 -49.03 -8.84
CA TYR A 875 -15.13 -50.31 -8.66
C TYR A 875 -15.95 -51.48 -9.18
N THR A 876 -15.29 -52.46 -9.79
CA THR A 876 -15.85 -53.78 -10.10
C THR A 876 -14.81 -54.83 -9.72
N ASP A 877 -15.30 -56.01 -9.37
CA ASP A 877 -14.48 -57.15 -8.98
C ASP A 877 -14.43 -58.11 -10.19
N LEU A 878 -13.25 -58.61 -10.58
CA LEU A 878 -13.09 -59.51 -11.73
C LEU A 878 -13.23 -60.98 -11.31
N PRO A 879 -13.58 -61.91 -12.24
CA PRO A 879 -13.76 -63.33 -11.92
C PRO A 879 -12.53 -64.00 -11.28
N HIS A 880 -11.32 -63.51 -11.57
CA HIS A 880 -10.06 -63.98 -11.01
C HIS A 880 -9.60 -63.17 -9.77
N GLY A 881 -10.54 -62.59 -9.01
CA GLY A 881 -10.31 -61.97 -7.69
C GLY A 881 -9.66 -60.58 -7.69
N LYS A 882 -8.94 -60.18 -8.74
CA LYS A 882 -8.42 -58.80 -8.86
C LYS A 882 -9.57 -57.81 -8.98
N ARG A 883 -9.37 -56.60 -8.46
CA ARG A 883 -10.38 -55.52 -8.46
C ARG A 883 -9.98 -54.41 -9.41
N LEU A 884 -10.89 -53.96 -10.26
CA LEU A 884 -10.68 -52.78 -11.12
C LEU A 884 -11.24 -51.51 -10.48
N ARG A 885 -10.59 -50.39 -10.81
CA ARG A 885 -10.93 -49.02 -10.45
C ARG A 885 -11.09 -48.19 -11.72
N ARG A 886 -12.32 -47.73 -12.00
CA ARG A 886 -12.62 -46.73 -13.04
C ARG A 886 -12.71 -45.35 -12.40
N ARG A 887 -11.89 -44.40 -12.85
CA ARG A 887 -11.88 -43.00 -12.42
C ARG A 887 -12.41 -42.13 -13.57
N VAL A 888 -13.55 -41.48 -13.35
CA VAL A 888 -14.11 -40.49 -14.28
C VAL A 888 -13.69 -39.10 -13.80
N VAL A 889 -13.09 -38.30 -14.67
CA VAL A 889 -12.49 -37.00 -14.36
C VAL A 889 -13.01 -35.90 -15.30
N TRP A 890 -13.28 -34.71 -14.77
CA TRP A 890 -13.69 -33.51 -15.51
C TRP A 890 -13.27 -32.24 -14.77
N THR A 891 -13.23 -31.09 -15.45
CA THR A 891 -13.10 -29.76 -14.82
C THR A 891 -14.48 -29.09 -14.71
N GLU A 892 -14.66 -28.15 -13.78
CA GLU A 892 -15.96 -27.44 -13.62
C GLU A 892 -16.35 -26.58 -14.84
N ASP A 893 -15.37 -26.06 -15.56
CA ASP A 893 -15.53 -25.22 -16.76
C ASP A 893 -15.73 -26.02 -18.05
N ILE A 894 -15.37 -27.31 -18.10
CA ILE A 894 -15.59 -28.19 -19.26
C ILE A 894 -16.49 -29.38 -18.84
N PRO A 895 -17.77 -29.13 -18.48
CA PRO A 895 -18.64 -30.12 -17.83
C PRO A 895 -19.16 -31.24 -18.75
N HIS A 896 -18.67 -31.33 -20.00
CA HIS A 896 -19.12 -32.25 -21.05
C HIS A 896 -17.99 -33.03 -21.74
N VAL A 897 -16.73 -32.88 -21.27
CA VAL A 897 -15.58 -33.69 -21.70
C VAL A 897 -15.01 -34.41 -20.48
N PHE A 898 -14.76 -35.71 -20.63
CA PHE A 898 -14.37 -36.60 -19.52
C PHE A 898 -13.13 -37.40 -19.87
N MET A 899 -12.14 -37.42 -18.98
CA MET A 899 -11.09 -38.44 -19.02
C MET A 899 -11.59 -39.64 -18.22
N ILE A 900 -11.75 -40.79 -18.87
CA ILE A 900 -12.11 -42.04 -18.21
C ILE A 900 -10.85 -42.91 -18.15
N GLU A 901 -10.35 -43.10 -16.93
CA GLU A 901 -9.19 -43.93 -16.61
C GLU A 901 -9.64 -45.24 -15.97
N TYR A 902 -9.00 -46.34 -16.34
CA TYR A 902 -9.15 -47.66 -15.73
C TYR A 902 -7.77 -48.15 -15.27
N ARG A 903 -7.72 -48.69 -14.04
CA ARG A 903 -6.57 -49.43 -13.48
C ARG A 903 -7.02 -50.62 -12.67
N HIS A 904 -6.13 -51.58 -12.46
CA HIS A 904 -6.24 -52.51 -11.33
C HIS A 904 -6.07 -51.71 -10.03
N ALA A 905 -6.85 -52.03 -8.99
CA ALA A 905 -6.98 -51.19 -7.80
C ALA A 905 -5.68 -51.14 -6.95
N GLU A 906 -4.81 -52.13 -7.11
CA GLU A 906 -3.46 -52.22 -6.53
C GLU A 906 -2.46 -51.29 -7.22
N ASN A 907 -2.69 -50.92 -8.49
CA ASN A 907 -1.80 -50.06 -9.27
C ASN A 907 -2.02 -48.57 -8.92
N ASN A 908 -1.00 -47.96 -8.31
CA ASN A 908 -1.03 -46.59 -7.80
C ASN A 908 0.00 -45.66 -8.47
N SER A 909 0.79 -46.16 -9.42
CA SER A 909 1.74 -45.39 -10.23
C SER A 909 1.21 -45.19 -11.65
N THR A 910 1.43 -44.02 -12.26
CA THR A 910 1.37 -43.88 -13.73
C THR A 910 2.79 -43.89 -14.27
N ALA A 911 3.02 -44.54 -15.41
CA ALA A 911 4.29 -44.53 -16.13
C ALA A 911 4.00 -44.38 -17.64
N THR A 912 4.80 -43.59 -18.36
CA THR A 912 4.54 -43.30 -19.79
C THR A 912 4.50 -44.57 -20.64
N ASP A 913 5.38 -45.54 -20.36
CA ASP A 913 5.47 -46.87 -20.99
C ASP A 913 4.23 -47.76 -20.79
N ARG A 914 3.28 -47.36 -19.92
CA ARG A 914 2.10 -48.17 -19.55
C ARG A 914 0.77 -47.46 -19.74
N LEU A 915 0.80 -46.32 -20.43
CA LEU A 915 -0.39 -45.56 -20.81
C LEU A 915 -0.91 -46.01 -22.18
N ILE A 916 -2.14 -46.51 -22.22
CA ILE A 916 -2.78 -47.00 -23.45
C ILE A 916 -4.19 -46.41 -23.62
N GLY A 917 -4.70 -46.41 -24.86
CA GLY A 917 -6.07 -45.98 -25.21
C GLY A 917 -6.21 -44.57 -25.78
N LEU A 918 -5.18 -43.73 -25.67
CA LEU A 918 -4.95 -42.49 -26.40
C LEU A 918 -3.56 -42.52 -27.06
N ASP A 919 -3.33 -41.66 -28.05
CA ASP A 919 -1.99 -41.39 -28.60
C ASP A 919 -1.21 -40.50 -27.62
N TRP A 920 -0.69 -41.13 -26.56
CA TRP A 920 -0.11 -40.45 -25.41
C TRP A 920 1.18 -39.66 -25.70
N PRO A 921 2.17 -40.17 -26.46
CA PRO A 921 3.37 -39.41 -26.79
C PRO A 921 3.03 -38.12 -27.54
N ARG A 922 2.11 -38.20 -28.52
CA ARG A 922 1.64 -37.05 -29.29
C ARG A 922 0.85 -36.06 -28.44
N LEU A 923 -0.12 -36.54 -27.67
CA LEU A 923 -0.96 -35.70 -26.80
C LEU A 923 -0.12 -34.93 -25.78
N LEU A 924 0.85 -35.59 -25.13
CA LEU A 924 1.72 -34.94 -24.14
C LEU A 924 2.66 -33.91 -24.79
N TYR A 925 3.18 -34.19 -25.99
CA TYR A 925 3.98 -33.24 -26.76
C TYR A 925 3.15 -32.01 -27.20
N GLU A 926 1.94 -32.22 -27.72
CA GLU A 926 1.05 -31.14 -28.16
C GLU A 926 0.60 -30.27 -26.96
N VAL A 927 0.27 -30.87 -25.82
CA VAL A 927 -0.02 -30.16 -24.55
C VAL A 927 1.20 -29.35 -24.07
N HIS A 928 2.39 -29.96 -24.01
CA HIS A 928 3.59 -29.28 -23.56
C HIS A 928 3.99 -28.12 -24.48
N SER A 929 3.94 -28.31 -25.80
CA SER A 929 4.21 -27.23 -26.77
C SER A 929 3.20 -26.09 -26.67
N THR A 930 1.94 -26.39 -26.39
CA THR A 930 0.90 -25.37 -26.16
C THR A 930 1.20 -24.56 -24.91
N ASN A 931 1.50 -25.22 -23.78
CA ASN A 931 1.82 -24.55 -22.53
C ASN A 931 3.12 -23.74 -22.62
N GLN A 932 4.15 -24.24 -23.31
CA GLN A 932 5.40 -23.50 -23.50
C GLN A 932 5.18 -22.22 -24.31
N ARG A 933 4.41 -22.27 -25.40
CA ARG A 933 4.06 -21.06 -26.19
C ARG A 933 3.33 -20.00 -25.38
N LEU A 934 2.50 -20.40 -24.41
CA LEU A 934 1.82 -19.46 -23.51
C LEU A 934 2.80 -18.78 -22.54
N VAL A 935 3.78 -19.52 -22.01
CA VAL A 935 4.87 -18.97 -21.18
C VAL A 935 5.76 -18.04 -22.00
N ASP A 936 6.18 -18.47 -23.19
CA ASP A 936 7.03 -17.69 -24.10
C ASP A 936 6.34 -16.38 -24.50
N ALA A 937 5.05 -16.44 -24.87
CA ALA A 937 4.24 -15.25 -25.19
C ALA A 937 4.12 -14.28 -24.00
N GLY A 938 3.94 -14.79 -22.78
CA GLY A 938 3.96 -13.96 -21.56
C GLY A 938 5.31 -13.25 -21.38
N SER A 939 6.42 -13.98 -21.52
CA SER A 939 7.77 -13.40 -21.39
C SER A 939 8.08 -12.34 -22.47
N HIS A 940 7.55 -12.51 -23.68
CA HIS A 940 7.64 -11.51 -24.74
C HIS A 940 6.80 -10.26 -24.47
N PHE A 941 5.65 -10.40 -23.80
CA PHE A 941 4.85 -9.27 -23.34
C PHE A 941 5.57 -8.45 -22.27
N ASP A 942 6.17 -9.09 -21.25
CA ASP A 942 6.93 -8.37 -20.22
C ASP A 942 8.18 -7.67 -20.79
N MET A 943 8.90 -8.30 -21.73
CA MET A 943 10.02 -7.64 -22.43
C MET A 943 9.56 -6.45 -23.28
N ALA A 944 8.42 -6.53 -23.96
CA ALA A 944 7.86 -5.41 -24.71
C ALA A 944 7.54 -4.23 -23.78
N ARG A 945 6.88 -4.51 -22.65
CA ARG A 945 6.51 -3.53 -21.62
C ARG A 945 7.71 -2.77 -21.03
N THR A 946 8.88 -3.40 -20.94
CA THR A 946 10.12 -2.71 -20.53
C THR A 946 10.77 -1.82 -21.60
N ARG A 947 10.30 -1.85 -22.85
CA ARG A 947 10.74 -0.94 -23.92
C ARG A 947 9.79 0.24 -24.17
N GLU A 948 8.59 0.19 -23.62
CA GLU A 948 7.58 1.26 -23.73
C GLU A 948 7.85 2.46 -22.80
N THR A 949 8.98 2.46 -22.07
CA THR A 949 9.40 3.56 -21.16
C THR A 949 10.38 4.56 -21.78
N GLU A 950 10.70 4.43 -23.07
CA GLU A 950 11.35 5.50 -23.86
C GLU A 950 10.33 6.04 -24.89
N GLU A 951 10.33 7.36 -25.13
CA GLU A 951 9.31 8.01 -25.96
C GLU A 951 9.43 7.60 -27.44
N VAL A 952 8.39 6.93 -27.97
CA VAL A 952 8.28 6.50 -29.36
C VAL A 952 6.99 7.06 -29.96
N GLU A 953 7.07 7.67 -31.14
CA GLU A 953 5.92 8.32 -31.80
C GLU A 953 4.77 7.31 -32.08
N PRO A 954 3.50 7.72 -31.93
CA PRO A 954 2.35 6.83 -32.08
C PRO A 954 2.28 6.06 -33.40
N ASP A 955 2.71 6.68 -34.51
CA ASP A 955 2.71 6.04 -35.83
C ASP A 955 3.72 4.87 -35.92
N VAL A 956 4.82 4.94 -35.17
CA VAL A 956 5.81 3.84 -35.08
C VAL A 956 5.25 2.70 -34.24
N ALA A 957 4.58 3.00 -33.12
CA ALA A 957 3.89 2.01 -32.31
C ALA A 957 2.76 1.33 -33.11
N LEU A 958 1.94 2.08 -33.83
CA LEU A 958 0.87 1.57 -34.68
C LEU A 958 1.43 0.73 -35.85
N SER A 959 2.55 1.15 -36.46
CA SER A 959 3.26 0.35 -37.47
C SER A 959 3.80 -0.97 -36.91
N TYR A 960 4.31 -0.96 -35.67
CA TYR A 960 4.81 -2.15 -34.99
C TYR A 960 3.68 -3.12 -34.62
N VAL A 961 2.59 -2.64 -34.00
CA VAL A 961 1.41 -3.45 -33.65
C VAL A 961 0.81 -4.10 -34.89
N ASN A 962 0.61 -3.35 -35.98
CA ASN A 962 0.13 -3.93 -37.25
C ASN A 962 1.08 -4.99 -37.82
N ARG A 963 2.40 -4.83 -37.65
CA ARG A 963 3.41 -5.81 -38.09
C ARG A 963 3.44 -7.06 -37.22
N VAL A 964 3.21 -6.93 -35.91
CA VAL A 964 3.04 -8.05 -34.97
C VAL A 964 1.75 -8.82 -35.29
N LEU A 965 0.63 -8.13 -35.50
CA LEU A 965 -0.65 -8.74 -35.88
C LEU A 965 -0.57 -9.44 -37.25
N ALA A 966 0.11 -8.86 -38.24
CA ALA A 966 0.34 -9.50 -39.54
C ALA A 966 1.24 -10.75 -39.43
N ASN A 967 2.27 -10.71 -38.59
CA ASN A 967 3.11 -11.89 -38.30
C ASN A 967 2.33 -12.98 -37.56
N TRP A 968 1.46 -12.61 -36.61
CA TRP A 968 0.61 -13.57 -35.89
C TRP A 968 -0.41 -14.23 -36.83
N ALA A 969 -1.08 -13.44 -37.67
CA ALA A 969 -2.01 -13.97 -38.68
C ALA A 969 -1.32 -14.89 -39.70
N SER A 970 -0.10 -14.57 -40.14
CA SER A 970 0.66 -15.43 -41.07
C SER A 970 1.22 -16.70 -40.41
N GLN A 971 1.41 -16.74 -39.08
CA GLN A 971 1.86 -17.92 -38.35
C GLN A 971 0.75 -18.89 -37.94
N HIS A 972 -0.52 -18.48 -37.96
CA HIS A 972 -1.65 -19.33 -37.54
C HIS A 972 -2.62 -19.71 -38.67
N GLY A 973 -2.55 -19.00 -39.80
CA GLY A 973 -3.35 -19.32 -40.99
C GLY A 973 -4.80 -18.81 -40.89
N THR A 974 -5.48 -18.75 -42.03
CA THR A 974 -6.86 -18.25 -42.12
C THR A 974 -7.86 -19.35 -41.78
N GLY A 975 -8.30 -19.38 -40.51
CA GLY A 975 -9.46 -20.11 -40.01
C GLY A 975 -10.49 -19.14 -39.45
#